data_AF-A0A3D3SA23-F1
#
_entry.id   AF-A0A3D3SA23-F1
#
_cell.length_a   1.000
_cell.length_b   1.000
_cell.length_c   1.000
_cell.angle_alpha   90.00
_cell.angle_beta   90.00
_cell.angle_gamma   90.00
#
_symmetry.space_group_name_H-M   'P 1'
#
loop_
_entity.id
_entity.type
_entity.pdbx_description
1 polymer ?
#
loop_
_entity_poly.entity_id
_entity_poly.type
_entity_poly.pdbx_seq_one_letter_code
_entity_poly.pdbx_strand_id
1 'polypeptide(L)'
;MRIQHGSPFTCVLNKLENGGQPRPIGDRMMEFHIHAAIRSALGIGSALFMTTGNLIIPDFSAARSLADKLRGMKKVTGQDSTKLSAGRLNAMGLIDEILHIVVGIYRERVMPDVIERLSSSAIDAIGRPEYEVLLREFSTQFPPSEVYKGTSGIEDWLESRSTVKESGPAVPNRELAFEELLLLKLANENQAFAPFRFLFDDGLRPGARKPETIGAKTKYSEAFEAIEKASRALPPFGPAGGAVDLIELLRMPAKAAPDSLEAQLSWIRENWGATFDEIGLRILKSLDFIREEETPRFPPGPGPAAAYTYRSSSHEYEKFTQDKDWMPSLVLMAKNALVWLDQLSETYGRPIRRLDEIPDQELDTMAARGINGLWLIGIWQRSPASEKIKRYCGNPEAAASAYSLFDYDIASELGGWEALDSLRSRCLWRGIRLAADMVPNHTGMDSAWIRERPELFIGSDHCPYPGYSFNGPDLSADQSVGLWLEDHYYTKTDAAVVFKRLDRRNGRVRYIYHGNDGTGMAWNDTAQIDFLNPEARAAVKEKILHVARHFSVIRFDAAMVLAKQHVRRLWYPAPGAGGAIPTRAEHSMSDEAFDRAIPHEFWREVVDECAEQAPDTLLLAEAFWMMEGYFTRTLGMHRVYNSAFMNMLKDEKNSLYRLTIKNTQEFDKEILKRFVNFMSNPDEQTAVAQFGSGDKYFGVCTMLATMPGMPMIGHGQIEGFTEKYGMEYTKAYKDEKPDQVLVDRHEKEIFPLLRMRKLFAEVEHFHLFDFITDEGHVDENVFAYSNGRGEEDRALIFYNNCWKRSAGRIALSCPYTEKAENGKKRLRTKSIAQALGLDPGPGNYLAARELRSELWHLFRCSDLESQGWHVELEGYQTLVFAELSRVHDMGGNYERLWTTLRGKGIADLDDALEEASRPELYHALEKAIGALRTFAKKLSEGGLDTEAVAHAGQNSEAYFSKLALAIDEDGGPGPGLAAVLKGRAVIESGLSIIDAIVRYLPESGLESLLSSETLSRLAAALGSKKGIFTFLNYILIAALSKMNPGANQSEELR
;
A
#
# COMPACT_ATOMS: atom_id res chain seq x y z
N MET A 1 -52.38 16.29 -44.37
CA MET A 1 -52.29 16.28 -42.90
C MET A 1 -51.73 14.94 -42.42
N ARG A 2 -50.42 14.88 -42.18
CA ARG A 2 -49.79 14.04 -41.15
C ARG A 2 -48.51 14.77 -40.78
N ILE A 3 -48.50 15.29 -39.57
CA ILE A 3 -47.54 16.22 -38.99
C ILE A 3 -46.24 15.43 -38.73
N GLN A 4 -45.16 15.78 -39.43
CA GLN A 4 -43.81 15.44 -38.98
C GLN A 4 -43.48 16.38 -37.82
N HIS A 5 -43.64 15.90 -36.58
CA HIS A 5 -43.07 16.54 -35.40
C HIS A 5 -41.55 16.31 -35.40
N GLY A 6 -40.82 17.09 -36.20
CA GLY A 6 -39.41 17.37 -35.94
C GLY A 6 -39.33 18.49 -34.91
N SER A 7 -38.66 18.26 -33.79
CA SER A 7 -38.42 19.27 -32.73
C SER A 7 -37.89 20.59 -33.32
N PRO A 8 -38.30 21.76 -32.82
CA PRO A 8 -37.87 23.05 -33.36
C PRO A 8 -36.35 23.24 -33.20
N PHE A 9 -35.65 23.45 -34.31
CA PHE A 9 -34.33 24.09 -34.44
C PHE A 9 -33.36 23.91 -33.25
N THR A 10 -32.85 22.68 -33.04
CA THR A 10 -31.87 22.41 -31.98
C THR A 10 -30.41 22.43 -32.48
N CYS A 11 -29.54 23.13 -31.73
CA CYS A 11 -28.09 23.05 -31.87
C CYS A 11 -27.63 21.70 -31.29
N VAL A 12 -27.23 20.79 -32.19
CA VAL A 12 -26.67 19.48 -31.85
C VAL A 12 -25.47 19.25 -32.75
N LEU A 13 -24.29 19.26 -32.15
CA LEU A 13 -23.02 19.02 -32.85
C LEU A 13 -23.00 17.61 -33.49
N ASN A 14 -23.66 16.61 -32.88
CA ASN A 14 -23.72 15.22 -33.37
C ASN A 14 -24.46 14.97 -34.72
N LYS A 15 -25.19 15.93 -35.32
CA LYS A 15 -26.00 15.66 -36.54
C LYS A 15 -25.25 15.82 -37.87
N LEU A 16 -23.92 15.79 -37.87
CA LEU A 16 -23.10 15.83 -39.09
C LEU A 16 -22.90 14.45 -39.74
N GLU A 17 -23.29 13.36 -39.06
CA GLU A 17 -23.16 11.99 -39.57
C GLU A 17 -24.51 11.27 -39.63
N ASN A 18 -25.18 11.35 -40.79
CA ASN A 18 -26.12 10.31 -41.19
C ASN A 18 -25.70 9.85 -42.60
N GLY A 19 -24.89 8.79 -42.64
CA GLY A 19 -24.59 8.03 -43.85
C GLY A 19 -23.13 8.09 -44.32
N GLY A 20 -22.25 7.35 -43.63
CA GLY A 20 -21.09 6.65 -44.23
C GLY A 20 -20.01 7.43 -45.01
N GLN A 21 -20.11 8.75 -45.13
CA GLN A 21 -19.04 9.61 -45.63
C GLN A 21 -18.92 10.88 -44.78
N PRO A 22 -17.70 11.26 -44.36
CA PRO A 22 -17.48 12.50 -43.64
C PRO A 22 -17.88 13.67 -44.55
N ARG A 23 -18.96 14.38 -44.22
CA ARG A 23 -19.25 15.67 -44.84
C ARG A 23 -18.31 16.69 -44.20
N PRO A 24 -17.62 17.53 -44.99
CA PRO A 24 -16.70 18.51 -44.44
C PRO A 24 -17.43 19.48 -43.49
N ILE A 25 -16.74 19.88 -42.43
CA ILE A 25 -17.20 20.81 -41.40
C ILE A 25 -17.28 22.22 -42.03
N GLY A 26 -18.38 22.54 -42.71
CA GLY A 26 -18.64 23.88 -43.25
C GLY A 26 -18.29 24.09 -44.73
N ASP A 27 -18.80 25.20 -45.27
CA ASP A 27 -18.69 25.66 -46.66
C ASP A 27 -17.45 26.54 -46.93
N ARG A 28 -16.70 26.88 -45.88
CA ARG A 28 -15.62 27.88 -45.89
C ARG A 28 -14.45 27.52 -44.96
N MET A 29 -13.29 28.12 -45.20
CA MET A 29 -12.08 27.98 -44.40
C MET A 29 -11.85 29.26 -43.59
N MET A 30 -11.91 29.14 -42.27
CA MET A 30 -11.76 30.23 -41.30
C MET A 30 -10.45 30.06 -40.54
N GLU A 31 -9.92 31.14 -39.98
CA GLU A 31 -8.61 31.17 -39.32
C GLU A 31 -8.67 32.04 -38.05
N PHE A 32 -8.25 31.51 -36.90
CA PHE A 32 -8.25 32.32 -35.68
C PHE A 32 -7.43 33.61 -35.87
N HIS A 33 -8.11 34.72 -35.60
CA HIS A 33 -7.62 36.07 -35.82
C HIS A 33 -6.48 36.41 -34.84
N ILE A 34 -5.25 36.29 -35.33
CA ILE A 34 -4.03 36.65 -34.57
C ILE A 34 -3.40 37.89 -35.17
N HIS A 35 -3.11 38.87 -34.31
CA HIS A 35 -2.56 40.15 -34.70
C HIS A 35 -1.26 40.01 -35.51
N ALA A 36 -1.14 40.75 -36.63
CA ALA A 36 -0.05 40.65 -37.60
C ALA A 36 1.34 40.83 -36.96
N ALA A 37 1.46 41.78 -36.02
CA ALA A 37 2.69 42.03 -35.28
C ALA A 37 3.13 40.81 -34.44
N ILE A 38 2.17 40.04 -33.90
CA ILE A 38 2.45 38.84 -33.11
C ILE A 38 2.79 37.67 -34.04
N ARG A 39 2.09 37.50 -35.17
CA ARG A 39 2.47 36.53 -36.21
C ARG A 39 3.92 36.76 -36.68
N SER A 40 4.29 38.03 -36.84
CA SER A 40 5.64 38.46 -37.24
C SER A 40 6.68 38.15 -36.16
N ALA A 41 6.38 38.51 -34.91
CA ALA A 41 7.27 38.26 -33.77
C ALA A 41 7.51 36.77 -33.50
N LEU A 42 6.53 35.91 -33.82
CA LEU A 42 6.61 34.46 -33.63
C LEU A 42 7.16 33.71 -34.85
N GLY A 43 7.38 34.39 -35.98
CA GLY A 43 7.85 33.79 -37.23
C GLY A 43 6.86 32.78 -37.84
N ILE A 44 5.56 33.01 -37.65
CA ILE A 44 4.51 32.08 -38.04
C ILE A 44 4.01 32.44 -39.44
N GLY A 45 4.41 31.66 -40.45
CA GLY A 45 4.03 31.88 -41.84
C GLY A 45 2.66 31.31 -42.25
N SER A 46 2.05 30.43 -41.44
CA SER A 46 0.76 29.76 -41.71
C SER A 46 -0.23 29.99 -40.55
N ALA A 47 -1.54 30.00 -40.80
CA ALA A 47 -2.55 30.05 -39.74
C ALA A 47 -2.32 28.97 -38.67
N LEU A 48 -2.52 29.33 -37.40
CA LEU A 48 -2.34 28.45 -36.24
C LEU A 48 -3.58 27.65 -35.87
N PHE A 49 -4.75 28.09 -36.33
CA PHE A 49 -6.06 27.52 -36.05
C PHE A 49 -6.90 27.68 -37.32
N MET A 50 -7.47 26.60 -37.86
CA MET A 50 -8.24 26.62 -39.11
C MET A 50 -9.50 25.75 -39.01
N THR A 51 -10.61 26.11 -39.66
CA THR A 51 -11.89 25.38 -39.51
C THR A 51 -12.14 24.22 -40.48
N THR A 52 -11.42 24.12 -41.61
CA THR A 52 -11.64 23.05 -42.63
C THR A 52 -10.38 22.35 -43.14
N GLY A 53 -9.25 22.47 -42.47
CA GLY A 53 -8.01 21.78 -42.85
C GLY A 53 -7.25 21.28 -41.63
N ASN A 54 -6.40 20.26 -41.84
CA ASN A 54 -5.56 19.56 -40.85
C ASN A 54 -4.51 20.44 -40.10
N LEU A 55 -4.81 21.73 -39.88
CA LEU A 55 -3.97 22.74 -39.23
C LEU A 55 -4.76 23.63 -38.25
N ILE A 56 -5.75 23.05 -37.56
CA ILE A 56 -5.98 23.33 -36.13
C ILE A 56 -4.67 23.00 -35.40
N ILE A 57 -4.22 23.65 -34.32
CA ILE A 57 -3.04 23.18 -33.52
C ILE A 57 -3.02 21.64 -33.54
N PRO A 58 -2.20 21.00 -34.40
CA PRO A 58 -2.51 19.63 -34.84
C PRO A 58 -2.23 18.60 -33.75
N ASP A 59 -1.60 19.06 -32.67
CA ASP A 59 -0.79 18.28 -31.77
C ASP A 59 -0.57 19.12 -30.52
N PHE A 60 -0.74 18.53 -29.33
CA PHE A 60 -0.39 19.18 -28.06
C PHE A 60 1.05 19.72 -28.09
N SER A 61 1.94 19.08 -28.86
CA SER A 61 3.29 19.57 -29.16
C SER A 61 3.31 20.99 -29.76
N ALA A 62 2.41 21.31 -30.69
CA ALA A 62 2.32 22.63 -31.29
C ALA A 62 1.80 23.68 -30.28
N ALA A 63 0.84 23.34 -29.42
CA ALA A 63 0.40 24.21 -28.33
C ALA A 63 1.54 24.50 -27.34
N ARG A 64 2.29 23.46 -26.93
CA ARG A 64 3.46 23.61 -26.04
C ARG A 64 4.52 24.50 -26.68
N SER A 65 4.85 24.28 -27.95
CA SER A 65 5.83 25.11 -28.68
C SER A 65 5.40 26.57 -28.78
N LEU A 66 4.13 26.84 -29.06
CA LEU A 66 3.60 28.20 -29.14
C LEU A 66 3.62 28.88 -27.77
N ALA A 67 3.17 28.19 -26.72
CA ALA A 67 3.20 28.70 -25.36
C ALA A 67 4.64 28.97 -24.88
N ASP A 68 5.61 28.10 -25.20
CA ASP A 68 7.03 28.30 -24.89
C ASP A 68 7.61 29.54 -25.59
N LYS A 69 7.35 29.70 -26.89
CA LYS A 69 7.78 30.90 -27.65
C LYS A 69 7.20 32.18 -27.03
N LEU A 70 5.93 32.15 -26.65
CA LEU A 70 5.25 33.28 -26.01
C LEU A 70 5.85 33.58 -24.62
N ARG A 71 6.04 32.56 -23.77
CA ARG A 71 6.70 32.70 -22.46
C ARG A 71 8.09 33.32 -22.58
N GLY A 72 8.86 32.92 -23.61
CA GLY A 72 10.19 33.45 -23.90
C GLY A 72 10.22 34.96 -24.16
N MET A 73 9.12 35.56 -24.62
CA MET A 73 9.00 37.01 -24.82
C MET A 73 8.86 37.79 -23.50
N LYS A 74 8.57 37.11 -22.38
CA LYS A 74 8.31 37.66 -21.03
C LYS A 74 7.10 38.59 -20.96
N LYS A 75 7.07 39.66 -21.75
CA LYS A 75 5.93 40.56 -21.92
C LYS A 75 5.57 40.71 -23.38
N VAL A 76 4.29 40.50 -23.71
CA VAL A 76 3.75 40.70 -25.06
C VAL A 76 2.72 41.82 -24.99
N THR A 77 2.98 42.96 -25.64
CA THR A 77 2.11 44.16 -25.63
C THR A 77 1.74 44.66 -24.21
N GLY A 78 2.64 44.46 -23.24
CA GLY A 78 2.46 44.85 -21.84
C GLY A 78 1.78 43.80 -20.94
N GLN A 79 1.24 42.72 -21.51
CA GLN A 79 0.73 41.57 -20.74
C GLN A 79 1.87 40.61 -20.38
N ASP A 80 1.85 40.09 -19.15
CA ASP A 80 2.79 39.06 -18.71
C ASP A 80 2.46 37.73 -19.40
N SER A 81 3.44 37.22 -20.14
CA SER A 81 3.34 35.98 -20.90
C SER A 81 4.02 34.80 -20.20
N THR A 82 4.71 35.02 -19.08
CA THR A 82 5.55 34.00 -18.44
C THR A 82 4.77 32.83 -17.86
N LYS A 83 3.47 33.01 -17.56
CA LYS A 83 2.59 32.01 -16.95
C LYS A 83 1.51 31.47 -17.89
N LEU A 84 1.69 31.63 -19.21
CA LEU A 84 0.72 31.10 -20.18
C LEU A 84 0.69 29.57 -20.13
N SER A 85 -0.51 28.99 -20.04
CA SER A 85 -0.75 27.56 -20.08
C SER A 85 -0.94 27.09 -21.53
N ALA A 86 -0.28 25.99 -21.91
CA ALA A 86 -0.44 25.43 -23.25
C ALA A 86 -1.81 24.71 -23.38
N GLY A 87 -2.28 24.08 -22.31
CA GLY A 87 -3.62 23.48 -22.26
C GLY A 87 -4.72 24.51 -22.47
N ARG A 88 -4.65 25.66 -21.78
CA ARG A 88 -5.61 26.75 -21.94
C ARG A 88 -5.53 27.42 -23.31
N LEU A 89 -4.33 27.53 -23.89
CA LEU A 89 -4.16 28.02 -25.25
C LEU A 89 -4.83 27.10 -26.28
N ASN A 90 -4.71 25.78 -26.09
CA ASN A 90 -5.41 24.79 -26.90
C ASN A 90 -6.94 24.88 -26.72
N ALA A 91 -7.43 24.99 -25.49
CA ALA A 91 -8.87 25.12 -25.20
C ALA A 91 -9.48 26.38 -25.82
N MET A 92 -8.77 27.51 -25.77
CA MET A 92 -9.22 28.76 -26.40
C MET A 92 -9.43 28.58 -27.91
N GLY A 93 -8.46 27.99 -28.62
CA GLY A 93 -8.59 27.72 -30.05
C GLY A 93 -9.67 26.70 -30.38
N LEU A 94 -9.86 25.70 -29.53
CA LEU A 94 -10.95 24.72 -29.69
C LEU A 94 -12.32 25.37 -29.51
N ILE A 95 -12.49 26.27 -28.55
CA ILE A 95 -13.75 27.00 -28.35
C ILE A 95 -14.06 27.83 -29.60
N ASP A 96 -13.09 28.60 -30.10
CA ASP A 96 -13.25 29.41 -31.31
C ASP A 96 -13.69 28.59 -32.53
N GLU A 97 -13.05 27.44 -32.76
CA GLU A 97 -13.43 26.52 -33.82
C GLU A 97 -14.88 26.04 -33.65
N ILE A 98 -15.27 25.64 -32.43
CA ILE A 98 -16.64 25.20 -32.15
C ILE A 98 -17.63 26.35 -32.42
N LEU A 99 -17.27 27.61 -32.14
CA LEU A 99 -18.13 28.75 -32.47
C LEU A 99 -18.33 28.88 -33.98
N HIS A 100 -17.29 28.74 -34.79
CA HIS A 100 -17.44 28.69 -36.26
C HIS A 100 -18.32 27.53 -36.72
N ILE A 101 -18.19 26.36 -36.09
CA ILE A 101 -19.05 25.20 -36.40
C ILE A 101 -20.51 25.53 -36.10
N VAL A 102 -20.80 26.20 -34.98
CA VAL A 102 -22.16 26.64 -34.62
C VAL A 102 -22.71 27.64 -35.65
N VAL A 103 -21.89 28.60 -36.11
CA VAL A 103 -22.29 29.53 -37.19
C VAL A 103 -22.57 28.77 -38.48
N GLY A 104 -21.71 27.80 -38.85
CA GLY A 104 -21.90 26.94 -40.02
C GLY A 104 -23.18 26.12 -39.96
N ILE A 105 -23.48 25.51 -38.81
CA ILE A 105 -24.74 24.76 -38.58
C ILE A 105 -25.95 25.70 -38.69
N TYR A 106 -25.86 26.92 -38.16
CA TYR A 106 -26.93 27.92 -38.27
C TYR A 106 -27.19 28.29 -39.74
N ARG A 107 -26.12 28.50 -40.53
CA ARG A 107 -26.24 28.73 -41.98
C ARG A 107 -26.92 27.56 -42.70
N GLU A 108 -26.48 26.34 -42.42
CA GLU A 108 -26.99 25.15 -43.09
C GLU A 108 -28.47 24.88 -42.76
N ARG A 109 -28.88 25.06 -41.50
CA ARG A 109 -30.17 24.57 -40.99
C ARG A 109 -31.22 25.64 -40.77
N VAL A 110 -30.81 26.90 -40.63
CA VAL A 110 -31.71 28.01 -40.28
C VAL A 110 -31.73 29.05 -41.39
N MET A 111 -30.57 29.60 -41.76
CA MET A 111 -30.51 30.74 -42.67
C MET A 111 -29.17 30.83 -43.44
N PRO A 112 -29.12 30.36 -44.70
CA PRO A 112 -27.88 30.33 -45.50
C PRO A 112 -27.23 31.69 -45.74
N ASP A 113 -28.02 32.76 -45.82
CA ASP A 113 -27.59 34.14 -46.10
C ASP A 113 -27.41 35.00 -44.83
N VAL A 114 -27.28 34.38 -43.65
CA VAL A 114 -27.18 35.11 -42.37
C VAL A 114 -26.01 36.10 -42.32
N ILE A 115 -24.86 35.74 -42.89
CA ILE A 115 -23.66 36.58 -42.91
C ILE A 115 -23.89 37.84 -43.78
N GLU A 116 -24.53 37.67 -44.95
CA GLU A 116 -24.90 38.77 -45.82
C GLU A 116 -25.88 39.74 -45.13
N ARG A 117 -26.89 39.20 -44.41
CA ARG A 117 -27.87 40.01 -43.67
C ARG A 117 -27.27 40.80 -42.52
N LEU A 118 -26.43 40.16 -41.71
CA LEU A 118 -25.73 40.84 -40.61
C LEU A 118 -24.76 41.90 -41.16
N SER A 119 -24.07 41.61 -42.27
CA SER A 119 -23.20 42.59 -42.92
C SER A 119 -23.97 43.79 -43.48
N SER A 120 -25.16 43.56 -44.05
CA SER A 120 -26.04 44.64 -44.54
C SER A 120 -26.48 45.55 -43.39
N SER A 121 -26.78 44.97 -42.22
CA SER A 121 -27.16 45.73 -41.03
C SER A 121 -26.00 46.61 -40.51
N ALA A 122 -24.76 46.14 -40.61
CA ALA A 122 -23.58 46.95 -40.33
C ALA A 122 -23.43 48.09 -41.36
N ILE A 123 -23.58 47.80 -42.65
CA ILE A 123 -23.50 48.79 -43.74
C ILE A 123 -24.56 49.89 -43.55
N ASP A 124 -25.79 49.53 -43.18
CA ASP A 124 -26.88 50.48 -42.95
C ASP A 124 -26.59 51.41 -41.76
N ALA A 125 -25.89 50.93 -40.74
CA ALA A 125 -25.58 51.70 -39.54
C ALA A 125 -24.39 52.65 -39.73
N ILE A 126 -23.27 52.19 -40.30
CA ILE A 126 -22.03 52.97 -40.37
C ILE A 126 -21.78 53.59 -41.76
N GLY A 127 -22.49 53.13 -42.78
CA GLY A 127 -22.31 53.52 -44.18
C GLY A 127 -21.30 52.63 -44.92
N ARG A 128 -21.55 52.36 -46.21
CA ARG A 128 -20.67 51.51 -47.04
C ARG A 128 -19.20 51.95 -47.04
N PRO A 129 -18.83 53.25 -47.18
CA PRO A 129 -17.42 53.66 -47.13
C PRO A 129 -16.72 53.29 -45.82
N GLU A 130 -17.39 53.46 -44.67
CA GLU A 130 -16.83 53.13 -43.36
C GLU A 130 -16.77 51.61 -43.13
N TYR A 131 -17.71 50.86 -43.70
CA TYR A 131 -17.67 49.39 -43.68
C TYR A 131 -16.47 48.82 -44.48
N GLU A 132 -16.15 49.41 -45.63
CA GLU A 132 -14.96 49.03 -46.39
C GLU A 132 -13.66 49.33 -45.61
N VAL A 133 -13.59 50.48 -44.94
CA VAL A 133 -12.47 50.83 -44.06
C VAL A 133 -12.36 49.84 -42.90
N LEU A 134 -13.49 49.42 -42.31
CA LEU A 134 -13.54 48.43 -41.24
C LEU A 134 -12.96 47.07 -41.67
N LEU A 135 -13.40 46.53 -42.81
CA LEU A 135 -12.89 45.24 -43.33
C LEU A 135 -11.41 45.33 -43.74
N ARG A 136 -10.99 46.46 -44.32
CA ARG A 136 -9.58 46.69 -44.66
C ARG A 136 -8.70 46.76 -43.41
N GLU A 137 -9.10 47.53 -42.40
CA GLU A 137 -8.34 47.64 -41.16
C GLU A 137 -8.31 46.31 -40.39
N PHE A 138 -9.44 45.58 -40.37
CA PHE A 138 -9.49 44.21 -39.84
C PHE A 138 -8.48 43.31 -40.55
N SER A 139 -8.51 43.27 -41.88
CA SER A 139 -7.61 42.43 -42.69
C SER A 139 -6.14 42.92 -42.66
N THR A 140 -5.88 44.13 -42.16
CA THR A 140 -4.54 44.66 -41.92
C THR A 140 -4.01 44.22 -40.56
N GLN A 141 -4.83 44.33 -39.51
CA GLN A 141 -4.43 43.96 -38.14
C GLN A 141 -4.46 42.45 -37.93
N PHE A 142 -5.42 41.75 -38.53
CA PHE A 142 -5.66 40.31 -38.46
C PHE A 142 -5.67 39.70 -39.87
N PRO A 143 -4.54 39.75 -40.60
CA PRO A 143 -4.52 39.34 -42.00
C PRO A 143 -4.76 37.84 -42.16
N PRO A 144 -5.59 37.41 -43.13
CA PRO A 144 -5.70 36.00 -43.50
C PRO A 144 -4.35 35.49 -44.02
N SER A 145 -4.11 34.18 -43.97
CA SER A 145 -2.80 33.58 -44.33
C SER A 145 -2.26 34.03 -45.68
N GLU A 146 -3.10 34.15 -46.71
CA GLU A 146 -2.67 34.56 -48.06
C GLU A 146 -2.14 36.00 -48.11
N VAL A 147 -2.83 36.90 -47.42
CA VAL A 147 -2.41 38.30 -47.29
C VAL A 147 -1.12 38.38 -46.46
N TYR A 148 -1.05 37.63 -45.35
CA TYR A 148 0.11 37.64 -44.47
C TYR A 148 1.37 37.08 -45.14
N LYS A 149 1.24 36.00 -45.94
CA LYS A 149 2.33 35.41 -46.74
C LYS A 149 2.76 36.29 -47.92
N GLY A 150 2.00 37.35 -48.22
CA GLY A 150 2.22 38.20 -49.39
C GLY A 150 1.84 37.54 -50.72
N THR A 151 1.01 36.48 -50.70
CA THR A 151 0.52 35.81 -51.92
C THR A 151 -0.64 36.57 -52.58
N SER A 152 -1.31 37.45 -51.84
CA SER A 152 -2.35 38.38 -52.35
C SER A 152 -2.26 39.72 -51.63
N GLY A 153 -2.59 40.82 -52.33
CA GLY A 153 -2.84 42.11 -51.70
C GLY A 153 -4.16 42.10 -50.91
N ILE A 154 -4.33 43.01 -49.94
CA ILE A 154 -5.55 43.11 -49.11
C ILE A 154 -6.78 43.39 -49.97
N GLU A 155 -6.70 44.37 -50.88
CA GLU A 155 -7.81 44.75 -51.75
C GLU A 155 -8.19 43.61 -52.70
N ASP A 156 -7.19 43.04 -53.38
CA ASP A 156 -7.37 41.91 -54.29
C ASP A 156 -7.98 40.70 -53.57
N TRP A 157 -7.55 40.45 -52.32
CA TRP A 157 -8.10 39.37 -51.52
C TRP A 157 -9.56 39.62 -51.14
N LEU A 158 -9.92 40.83 -50.68
CA LEU A 158 -11.30 41.18 -50.32
C LEU A 158 -12.26 41.16 -51.52
N GLU A 159 -11.79 41.43 -52.74
CA GLU A 159 -12.59 41.35 -53.96
C GLU A 159 -12.73 39.94 -54.52
N SER A 160 -11.88 39.01 -54.06
CA SER A 160 -11.87 37.62 -54.51
C SER A 160 -12.83 36.70 -53.73
N ARG A 161 -12.90 35.44 -54.15
CA ARG A 161 -13.69 34.39 -53.51
C ARG A 161 -12.81 33.18 -53.23
N SER A 162 -12.92 32.61 -52.04
CA SER A 162 -12.18 31.41 -51.65
C SER A 162 -13.04 30.16 -51.78
N THR A 163 -12.41 29.03 -52.10
CA THR A 163 -13.06 27.71 -52.17
C THR A 163 -12.38 26.76 -51.19
N VAL A 164 -13.16 25.91 -50.51
CA VAL A 164 -12.62 24.86 -49.61
C VAL A 164 -12.12 23.64 -50.40
N LYS A 165 -12.65 23.42 -51.60
CA LYS A 165 -12.27 22.34 -52.53
C LYS A 165 -12.16 22.89 -53.95
N GLU A 166 -11.30 22.31 -54.78
CA GLU A 166 -11.15 22.65 -56.20
C GLU A 166 -12.47 22.62 -57.01
N SER A 167 -13.52 21.98 -56.49
CA SER A 167 -14.85 21.86 -57.13
C SER A 167 -16.02 22.35 -56.26
N GLY A 168 -15.77 23.11 -55.19
CA GLY A 168 -16.80 23.61 -54.27
C GLY A 168 -17.35 25.00 -54.64
N PRO A 169 -18.51 25.41 -54.08
CA PRO A 169 -19.02 26.76 -54.25
C PRO A 169 -18.04 27.78 -53.63
N ALA A 170 -17.69 28.83 -54.38
CA ALA A 170 -16.77 29.86 -53.92
C ALA A 170 -17.49 30.88 -53.01
N VAL A 171 -16.95 31.12 -51.82
CA VAL A 171 -17.49 32.07 -50.83
C VAL A 171 -16.78 33.42 -50.98
N PRO A 172 -17.48 34.57 -50.96
CA PRO A 172 -16.82 35.88 -50.99
C PRO A 172 -15.91 36.07 -49.79
N ASN A 173 -14.68 36.56 -50.01
CA ASN A 173 -13.74 36.77 -48.91
C ASN A 173 -14.20 37.85 -47.93
N ARG A 174 -15.04 38.78 -48.38
CA ARG A 174 -15.75 39.73 -47.51
C ARG A 174 -16.64 39.06 -46.47
N GLU A 175 -17.30 37.96 -46.83
CA GLU A 175 -18.08 37.18 -45.85
C GLU A 175 -17.17 36.48 -44.84
N LEU A 176 -16.00 36.00 -45.28
CA LEU A 176 -15.00 35.37 -44.39
C LEU A 176 -14.46 36.39 -43.39
N ALA A 177 -14.04 37.57 -43.88
CA ALA A 177 -13.54 38.65 -43.05
C ALA A 177 -14.61 39.14 -42.06
N PHE A 178 -15.88 39.20 -42.48
CA PHE A 178 -16.97 39.62 -41.60
C PHE A 178 -17.27 38.60 -40.50
N GLU A 179 -17.24 37.31 -40.81
CA GLU A 179 -17.44 36.26 -39.80
C GLU A 179 -16.31 36.24 -38.76
N GLU A 180 -15.05 36.38 -39.18
CA GLU A 180 -13.93 36.53 -38.24
C GLU A 180 -14.03 37.80 -37.41
N LEU A 181 -14.46 38.92 -38.01
CA LEU A 181 -14.71 40.17 -37.29
C LEU A 181 -15.75 39.99 -36.18
N LEU A 182 -16.77 39.14 -36.41
CA LEU A 182 -17.76 38.80 -35.40
C LEU A 182 -17.13 38.02 -34.24
N LEU A 183 -16.34 36.99 -34.53
CA LEU A 183 -15.69 36.19 -33.49
C LEU A 183 -14.58 36.96 -32.76
N LEU A 184 -13.90 37.90 -33.41
CA LEU A 184 -12.99 38.85 -32.77
C LEU A 184 -13.67 39.59 -31.62
N LYS A 185 -14.92 40.04 -31.81
CA LYS A 185 -15.67 40.69 -30.75
C LYS A 185 -15.94 39.73 -29.59
N LEU A 186 -16.41 38.53 -29.88
CA LEU A 186 -16.74 37.52 -28.87
C LEU A 186 -15.51 37.07 -28.08
N ALA A 187 -14.35 36.91 -28.73
CA ALA A 187 -13.08 36.61 -28.08
C ALA A 187 -12.66 37.71 -27.09
N ASN A 188 -12.91 38.99 -27.41
CA ASN A 188 -12.64 40.12 -26.52
C ASN A 188 -13.65 40.31 -25.39
N GLU A 189 -14.88 39.79 -25.54
CA GLU A 189 -15.92 39.75 -24.51
C GLU A 189 -15.73 38.58 -23.52
N ASN A 190 -15.07 37.50 -23.95
CA ASN A 190 -14.84 36.33 -23.11
C ASN A 190 -13.76 36.60 -22.05
N GLN A 191 -14.15 36.64 -20.78
CA GLN A 191 -13.23 36.92 -19.67
C GLN A 191 -12.16 35.82 -19.50
N ALA A 192 -12.49 34.55 -19.77
CA ALA A 192 -11.53 33.44 -19.71
C ALA A 192 -10.42 33.56 -20.78
N PHE A 193 -10.66 34.32 -21.85
CA PHE A 193 -9.69 34.61 -22.92
C PHE A 193 -8.71 35.74 -22.54
N ALA A 194 -8.96 36.46 -21.44
CA ALA A 194 -8.17 37.63 -21.03
C ALA A 194 -6.64 37.41 -20.94
N PRO A 195 -6.12 36.26 -20.48
CA PRO A 195 -4.68 35.98 -20.48
C PRO A 195 -4.04 35.97 -21.88
N PHE A 196 -4.82 35.67 -22.92
CA PHE A 196 -4.36 35.55 -24.31
C PHE A 196 -4.70 36.78 -25.17
N ARG A 197 -5.32 37.81 -24.58
CA ARG A 197 -5.92 38.93 -25.33
C ARG A 197 -4.95 39.68 -26.23
N PHE A 198 -3.65 39.71 -25.93
CA PHE A 198 -2.63 40.30 -26.81
C PHE A 198 -2.60 39.68 -28.22
N LEU A 199 -3.16 38.47 -28.40
CA LEU A 199 -3.30 37.84 -29.71
C LEU A 199 -4.40 38.49 -30.56
N PHE A 200 -5.46 39.03 -29.95
CA PHE A 200 -6.70 39.44 -30.61
C PHE A 200 -7.28 40.76 -30.06
N ASP A 201 -6.47 41.66 -29.50
CA ASP A 201 -6.98 42.85 -28.81
C ASP A 201 -7.69 43.82 -29.78
N ASP A 202 -9.00 44.01 -29.61
CA ASP A 202 -9.80 44.94 -30.42
C ASP A 202 -9.70 46.41 -29.96
N GLY A 203 -9.11 46.62 -28.78
CA GLY A 203 -8.90 47.92 -28.13
C GLY A 203 -10.13 48.62 -27.56
N LEU A 204 -11.25 47.91 -27.43
CA LEU A 204 -12.49 48.43 -26.83
C LEU A 204 -12.58 48.23 -25.31
N ARG A 205 -11.44 48.13 -24.62
CA ARG A 205 -11.41 47.90 -23.17
C ARG A 205 -11.96 49.12 -22.39
N PRO A 206 -12.82 48.91 -21.38
CA PRO A 206 -13.22 49.97 -20.46
C PRO A 206 -11.98 50.60 -19.80
N GLY A 207 -11.78 51.91 -19.98
CA GLY A 207 -10.70 52.68 -19.33
C GLY A 207 -9.31 52.60 -19.97
N ALA A 208 -9.12 51.89 -21.08
CA ALA A 208 -7.80 51.73 -21.73
C ALA A 208 -7.90 51.63 -23.27
N ARG A 209 -8.47 52.66 -23.92
CA ARG A 209 -8.51 52.74 -25.39
C ARG A 209 -7.10 52.86 -25.97
N LYS A 210 -6.78 51.98 -26.91
CA LYS A 210 -5.49 51.95 -27.62
C LYS A 210 -5.64 52.56 -29.03
N PRO A 211 -5.02 53.71 -29.34
CA PRO A 211 -5.21 54.40 -30.62
C PRO A 211 -4.90 53.56 -31.87
N GLU A 212 -4.02 52.56 -31.74
CA GLU A 212 -3.55 51.70 -32.81
C GLU A 212 -4.51 50.56 -33.19
N THR A 213 -5.57 50.33 -32.40
CA THR A 213 -6.47 49.19 -32.55
C THR A 213 -7.65 49.46 -33.47
N ILE A 214 -8.25 48.39 -34.00
CA ILE A 214 -9.42 48.46 -34.89
C ILE A 214 -10.57 49.26 -34.26
N GLY A 215 -10.84 49.10 -32.96
CA GLY A 215 -11.90 49.80 -32.24
C GLY A 215 -11.69 51.32 -32.10
N ALA A 216 -10.46 51.81 -32.25
CA ALA A 216 -10.14 53.23 -32.23
C ALA A 216 -10.10 53.86 -33.63
N LYS A 217 -9.71 53.08 -34.65
CA LYS A 217 -9.55 53.55 -36.03
C LYS A 217 -10.82 53.50 -36.88
N THR A 218 -11.82 52.75 -36.43
CA THR A 218 -13.01 52.44 -37.24
C THR A 218 -14.28 52.56 -36.40
N LYS A 219 -15.45 52.54 -37.06
CA LYS A 219 -16.76 52.49 -36.40
C LYS A 219 -17.17 51.09 -35.92
N TYR A 220 -16.19 50.30 -35.44
CA TYR A 220 -16.37 48.91 -35.05
C TYR A 220 -17.43 48.71 -33.96
N SER A 221 -17.48 49.57 -32.93
CA SER A 221 -18.52 49.53 -31.89
C SER A 221 -19.93 49.75 -32.44
N GLU A 222 -20.11 50.79 -33.28
CA GLU A 222 -21.40 51.13 -33.89
C GLU A 222 -21.89 50.01 -34.83
N ALA A 223 -20.96 49.41 -35.60
CA ALA A 223 -21.26 48.27 -36.45
C ALA A 223 -21.73 47.07 -35.62
N PHE A 224 -21.05 46.75 -34.52
CA PHE A 224 -21.42 45.59 -33.70
C PHE A 224 -22.74 45.79 -32.94
N GLU A 225 -23.04 47.01 -32.46
CA GLU A 225 -24.36 47.32 -31.87
C GLU A 225 -25.50 47.09 -32.88
N ALA A 226 -25.28 47.44 -34.15
CA ALA A 226 -26.24 47.17 -35.22
C ALA A 226 -26.38 45.67 -35.54
N ILE A 227 -25.27 44.94 -35.58
CA ILE A 227 -25.24 43.47 -35.75
C ILE A 227 -26.00 42.78 -34.62
N GLU A 228 -25.78 43.17 -33.37
CA GLU A 228 -26.47 42.59 -32.21
C GLU A 228 -27.97 42.86 -32.26
N LYS A 229 -28.36 44.09 -32.63
CA LYS A 229 -29.77 44.44 -32.82
C LYS A 229 -30.42 43.61 -33.94
N ALA A 230 -29.70 43.39 -35.05
CA ALA A 230 -30.17 42.58 -36.17
C ALA A 230 -30.29 41.10 -35.80
N SER A 231 -29.35 40.56 -35.02
CA SER A 231 -29.35 39.17 -34.55
C SER A 231 -30.64 38.82 -33.81
N ARG A 232 -31.14 39.71 -32.94
CA ARG A 232 -32.38 39.51 -32.17
C ARG A 232 -33.63 39.33 -33.03
N ALA A 233 -33.59 39.73 -34.31
CA ALA A 233 -34.68 39.54 -35.27
C ALA A 233 -34.54 38.24 -36.10
N LEU A 234 -33.42 37.53 -35.97
CA LEU A 234 -33.18 36.25 -36.65
C LEU A 234 -33.93 35.11 -35.94
N PRO A 235 -34.26 34.02 -36.65
CA PRO A 235 -34.90 32.85 -36.03
C PRO A 235 -34.04 32.29 -34.87
N PRO A 236 -34.65 31.96 -33.72
CA PRO A 236 -33.89 31.45 -32.58
C PRO A 236 -33.36 30.03 -32.83
N PHE A 237 -32.18 29.74 -32.31
CA PHE A 237 -31.47 28.47 -32.41
C PHE A 237 -30.76 28.18 -31.08
N GLY A 238 -30.66 26.92 -30.68
CA GLY A 238 -30.00 26.61 -29.41
C GLY A 238 -30.25 25.19 -28.92
N PRO A 239 -29.73 24.81 -27.74
CA PRO A 239 -29.94 23.48 -27.18
C PRO A 239 -31.43 23.22 -26.90
N ALA A 240 -31.82 21.95 -26.80
CA ALA A 240 -33.21 21.56 -26.57
C ALA A 240 -33.75 22.22 -25.28
N GLY A 241 -34.75 23.10 -25.43
CA GLY A 241 -35.36 23.83 -24.31
C GLY A 241 -34.87 25.26 -24.07
N GLY A 242 -33.95 25.80 -24.88
CA GLY A 242 -33.41 27.16 -24.70
C GLY A 242 -32.93 27.83 -25.99
N ALA A 243 -33.84 28.06 -26.95
CA ALA A 243 -33.52 28.71 -28.22
C ALA A 243 -33.33 30.23 -28.03
N VAL A 244 -32.20 30.77 -28.50
CA VAL A 244 -31.81 32.19 -28.42
C VAL A 244 -31.36 32.68 -29.80
N ASP A 245 -31.10 33.97 -29.99
CA ASP A 245 -30.51 34.46 -31.24
C ASP A 245 -29.06 34.01 -31.43
N LEU A 246 -28.52 34.10 -32.65
CA LEU A 246 -27.20 33.56 -33.00
C LEU A 246 -26.07 34.14 -32.13
N ILE A 247 -26.06 35.46 -31.88
CA ILE A 247 -25.03 36.09 -31.05
C ILE A 247 -25.15 35.65 -29.60
N GLU A 248 -26.36 35.61 -29.05
CA GLU A 248 -26.58 35.13 -27.69
C GLU A 248 -26.22 33.64 -27.54
N LEU A 249 -26.46 32.81 -28.57
CA LEU A 249 -26.04 31.41 -28.60
C LEU A 249 -24.52 31.28 -28.48
N LEU A 250 -23.76 32.03 -29.27
CA LEU A 250 -22.29 31.99 -29.25
C LEU A 250 -21.70 32.50 -27.92
N ARG A 251 -22.43 33.39 -27.20
CA ARG A 251 -22.04 33.88 -25.87
C ARG A 251 -22.34 32.90 -24.73
N MET A 252 -23.20 31.89 -24.94
CA MET A 252 -23.67 31.03 -23.84
C MET A 252 -22.54 30.34 -23.04
N PRO A 253 -21.49 29.75 -23.66
CA PRO A 253 -20.41 29.14 -22.90
C PRO A 253 -19.71 30.15 -21.98
N ALA A 254 -19.34 31.31 -22.53
CA ALA A 254 -18.68 32.38 -21.77
C ALA A 254 -19.57 32.95 -20.66
N LYS A 255 -20.90 33.01 -20.84
CA LYS A 255 -21.84 33.44 -19.80
C LYS A 255 -22.00 32.38 -18.69
N ALA A 256 -22.00 31.10 -19.05
CA ALA A 256 -22.14 30.00 -18.09
C ALA A 256 -20.89 29.84 -17.22
N ALA A 257 -19.71 30.08 -17.79
CA ALA A 257 -18.42 29.95 -17.11
C ALA A 257 -17.46 31.09 -17.51
N PRO A 258 -17.62 32.30 -16.95
CA PRO A 258 -16.87 33.49 -17.38
C PRO A 258 -15.37 33.39 -17.13
N ASP A 259 -14.94 32.66 -16.11
CA ASP A 259 -13.55 32.65 -15.63
C ASP A 259 -12.76 31.38 -15.96
N SER A 260 -13.34 30.42 -16.68
CA SER A 260 -12.71 29.10 -16.89
C SER A 260 -13.00 28.53 -18.28
N LEU A 261 -11.94 28.29 -19.05
CA LEU A 261 -12.02 27.64 -20.37
C LEU A 261 -12.42 26.16 -20.22
N GLU A 262 -11.99 25.53 -19.14
CA GLU A 262 -12.30 24.15 -18.77
C GLU A 262 -13.82 23.96 -18.54
N ALA A 263 -14.42 24.88 -17.79
CA ALA A 263 -15.85 24.89 -17.53
C ALA A 263 -16.64 25.28 -18.79
N GLN A 264 -16.12 26.17 -19.65
CA GLN A 264 -16.72 26.46 -20.96
C GLN A 264 -16.76 25.22 -21.87
N LEU A 265 -15.64 24.51 -22.01
CA LEU A 265 -15.57 23.26 -22.78
C LEU A 265 -16.49 22.17 -22.24
N SER A 266 -16.56 22.02 -20.91
CA SER A 266 -17.47 21.06 -20.26
C SER A 266 -18.93 21.43 -20.53
N TRP A 267 -19.27 22.72 -20.41
CA TRP A 267 -20.61 23.23 -20.71
C TRP A 267 -20.99 22.98 -22.18
N ILE A 268 -20.09 23.26 -23.12
CA ILE A 268 -20.29 23.00 -24.56
C ILE A 268 -20.61 21.52 -24.80
N ARG A 269 -19.81 20.61 -24.22
CA ARG A 269 -20.01 19.15 -24.35
C ARG A 269 -21.40 18.73 -23.88
N GLU A 270 -21.81 19.22 -22.71
CA GLU A 270 -23.07 18.85 -22.06
C GLU A 270 -24.30 19.46 -22.73
N ASN A 271 -24.20 20.69 -23.26
CA ASN A 271 -25.36 21.44 -23.74
C ASN A 271 -25.50 21.44 -25.27
N TRP A 272 -24.41 21.42 -26.04
CA TRP A 272 -24.48 21.38 -27.51
C TRP A 272 -24.45 19.97 -28.09
N GLY A 273 -24.58 18.95 -27.24
CA GLY A 273 -24.66 17.55 -27.63
C GLY A 273 -23.47 17.15 -28.47
N ALA A 274 -22.25 17.32 -27.96
CA ALA A 274 -21.01 16.78 -28.52
C ALA A 274 -20.64 15.52 -27.72
N THR A 275 -21.34 14.43 -27.98
CA THR A 275 -21.17 13.18 -27.22
C THR A 275 -20.55 12.12 -28.12
N PHE A 276 -19.30 11.73 -27.83
CA PHE A 276 -18.57 10.60 -28.42
C PHE A 276 -18.20 10.68 -29.92
N ASP A 277 -18.41 11.84 -30.58
CA ASP A 277 -17.92 12.13 -31.93
C ASP A 277 -16.52 12.81 -31.91
N GLU A 278 -15.92 13.09 -33.09
CA GLU A 278 -14.58 13.71 -33.22
C GLU A 278 -14.38 14.95 -32.34
N ILE A 279 -15.36 15.87 -32.31
CA ILE A 279 -15.32 17.09 -31.49
C ILE A 279 -15.41 16.77 -29.99
N GLY A 280 -16.30 15.85 -29.60
CA GLY A 280 -16.44 15.44 -28.19
C GLY A 280 -15.16 14.82 -27.65
N LEU A 281 -14.50 13.97 -28.44
CA LEU A 281 -13.19 13.39 -28.09
C LEU A 281 -12.10 14.46 -27.96
N ARG A 282 -12.09 15.46 -28.85
CA ARG A 282 -11.14 16.58 -28.79
C ARG A 282 -11.35 17.46 -27.55
N ILE A 283 -12.60 17.72 -27.16
CA ILE A 283 -12.92 18.41 -25.90
C ILE A 283 -12.37 17.63 -24.71
N LEU A 284 -12.61 16.31 -24.64
CA LEU A 284 -12.11 15.46 -23.57
C LEU A 284 -10.59 15.48 -23.47
N LYS A 285 -9.88 15.39 -24.61
CA LYS A 285 -8.41 15.48 -24.66
C LYS A 285 -7.92 16.85 -24.21
N SER A 286 -8.56 17.94 -24.62
CA SER A 286 -8.19 19.31 -24.21
C SER A 286 -8.32 19.50 -22.69
N LEU A 287 -9.39 18.97 -22.09
CA LEU A 287 -9.59 18.97 -20.64
C LEU A 287 -8.50 18.17 -19.91
N ASP A 288 -8.10 17.01 -20.43
CA ASP A 288 -7.01 16.21 -19.87
C ASP A 288 -5.67 16.96 -19.92
N PHE A 289 -5.40 17.69 -21.01
CA PHE A 289 -4.18 18.47 -21.15
C PHE A 289 -4.08 19.61 -20.13
N ILE A 290 -5.19 20.27 -19.84
CA ILE A 290 -5.23 21.29 -18.77
C ILE A 290 -4.99 20.65 -17.41
N ARG A 291 -5.69 19.55 -17.10
CA ARG A 291 -5.53 18.82 -15.84
C ARG A 291 -4.07 18.41 -15.61
N GLU A 292 -3.38 17.98 -16.66
CA GLU A 292 -1.97 17.58 -16.64
C GLU A 292 -1.00 18.73 -16.26
N GLU A 293 -1.28 19.96 -16.69
CA GLU A 293 -0.48 21.14 -16.33
C GLU A 293 -0.77 21.61 -14.90
N GLU A 294 -2.01 21.45 -14.41
CA GLU A 294 -2.44 21.94 -13.09
C GLU A 294 -2.15 20.96 -11.94
N THR A 295 -1.99 19.67 -12.23
CA THR A 295 -1.79 18.64 -11.20
C THR A 295 -0.49 18.90 -10.43
N PRO A 296 -0.55 19.12 -9.09
CA PRO A 296 0.65 19.33 -8.27
C PRO A 296 1.57 18.10 -8.32
N ARG A 297 2.86 18.32 -8.60
CA ARG A 297 3.85 17.24 -8.85
C ARG A 297 4.81 16.97 -7.71
N PHE A 298 4.63 17.66 -6.59
CA PHE A 298 5.41 17.41 -5.37
C PHE A 298 4.74 16.31 -4.55
N PRO A 299 5.51 15.45 -3.85
CA PRO A 299 4.97 14.28 -3.18
C PRO A 299 3.83 14.71 -2.24
N PRO A 300 2.58 14.26 -2.47
CA PRO A 300 1.54 14.45 -1.49
C PRO A 300 1.94 13.67 -0.22
N GLY A 301 1.54 14.18 0.95
CA GLY A 301 1.64 13.40 2.18
C GLY A 301 0.83 12.10 2.07
N PRO A 302 1.08 11.11 2.95
CA PRO A 302 0.33 9.85 2.93
C PRO A 302 -1.18 10.13 3.02
N GLY A 303 -1.95 9.55 2.09
CA GLY A 303 -3.40 9.67 2.05
C GLY A 303 -4.08 9.05 3.29
N PRO A 304 -5.36 9.34 3.53
CA PRO A 304 -6.07 8.79 4.69
C PRO A 304 -6.15 7.26 4.62
N ALA A 305 -5.90 6.61 5.76
CA ALA A 305 -6.07 5.16 5.88
C ALA A 305 -7.55 4.77 5.75
N ALA A 306 -7.86 3.80 4.89
CA ALA A 306 -9.22 3.31 4.65
C ALA A 306 -9.28 1.80 4.83
N ALA A 307 -10.40 1.30 5.37
CA ALA A 307 -10.64 -0.14 5.49
C ALA A 307 -10.98 -0.77 4.12
N TYR A 308 -10.64 -2.04 3.91
CA TYR A 308 -10.97 -2.74 2.66
C TYR A 308 -12.48 -2.82 2.43
N THR A 309 -12.90 -2.48 1.22
CA THR A 309 -14.29 -2.63 0.76
C THR A 309 -14.30 -3.41 -0.55
N TYR A 310 -15.12 -4.47 -0.61
CA TYR A 310 -15.15 -5.39 -1.76
C TYR A 310 -16.42 -5.24 -2.62
N ARG A 311 -17.12 -4.10 -2.52
CA ARG A 311 -18.40 -3.87 -3.23
C ARG A 311 -18.23 -3.92 -4.75
N SER A 312 -17.17 -3.32 -5.27
CA SER A 312 -16.83 -3.33 -6.70
C SER A 312 -16.32 -4.70 -7.19
N SER A 313 -15.57 -5.43 -6.36
CA SER A 313 -14.97 -6.73 -6.71
C SER A 313 -15.96 -7.91 -6.74
N SER A 314 -17.22 -7.69 -6.39
CA SER A 314 -18.28 -8.71 -6.48
C SER A 314 -18.53 -9.21 -7.92
N HIS A 315 -18.18 -8.41 -8.93
CA HIS A 315 -18.32 -8.74 -10.35
C HIS A 315 -17.06 -9.39 -10.95
N GLU A 316 -15.96 -9.50 -10.19
CA GLU A 316 -14.73 -10.15 -10.62
C GLU A 316 -14.84 -11.68 -10.49
N TYR A 317 -14.21 -12.40 -11.41
CA TYR A 317 -14.13 -13.86 -11.34
C TYR A 317 -13.07 -14.32 -10.33
N GLU A 318 -13.24 -15.55 -9.83
CA GLU A 318 -12.35 -16.16 -8.83
C GLU A 318 -11.42 -17.17 -9.51
N LYS A 319 -10.10 -16.97 -9.38
CA LYS A 319 -9.05 -17.86 -9.92
C LYS A 319 -7.78 -17.80 -9.05
N PHE A 320 -7.93 -18.17 -7.77
CA PHE A 320 -6.79 -18.33 -6.86
C PHE A 320 -5.79 -19.37 -7.38
N THR A 321 -4.50 -19.12 -7.17
CA THR A 321 -3.46 -20.13 -7.38
C THR A 321 -3.34 -21.02 -6.16
N GLN A 322 -3.18 -22.33 -6.37
CA GLN A 322 -3.04 -23.28 -5.29
C GLN A 322 -1.65 -23.15 -4.63
N ASP A 323 -1.64 -22.99 -3.32
CA ASP A 323 -0.39 -22.96 -2.56
C ASP A 323 0.24 -24.36 -2.47
N LYS A 324 1.58 -24.42 -2.41
CA LYS A 324 2.32 -25.62 -1.98
C LYS A 324 2.43 -25.67 -0.46
N ASP A 325 2.62 -26.85 0.12
CA ASP A 325 2.62 -27.10 1.57
C ASP A 325 3.50 -26.15 2.39
N TRP A 326 4.62 -25.69 1.83
CA TRP A 326 5.55 -24.80 2.53
C TRP A 326 5.09 -23.32 2.51
N MET A 327 4.34 -22.90 1.49
CA MET A 327 4.01 -21.50 1.20
C MET A 327 3.16 -20.83 2.29
N PRO A 328 2.12 -21.46 2.89
CA PRO A 328 1.35 -20.85 3.98
C PRO A 328 2.22 -20.54 5.20
N SER A 329 3.20 -21.41 5.48
CA SER A 329 4.06 -21.32 6.66
C SER A 329 5.34 -20.52 6.48
N LEU A 330 5.49 -19.80 5.36
CA LEU A 330 6.66 -18.96 5.10
C LEU A 330 6.71 -17.79 6.11
N VAL A 331 7.89 -17.60 6.71
CA VAL A 331 8.29 -16.46 7.53
C VAL A 331 9.47 -15.81 6.83
N LEU A 332 9.23 -14.63 6.24
CA LEU A 332 10.19 -13.97 5.37
C LEU A 332 11.00 -12.93 6.15
N MET A 333 12.32 -12.98 6.07
CA MET A 333 13.20 -11.92 6.55
C MET A 333 13.78 -11.12 5.39
N ALA A 334 13.63 -9.80 5.43
CA ALA A 334 14.22 -8.89 4.44
C ALA A 334 15.57 -8.36 4.92
N LYS A 335 16.62 -8.51 4.10
CA LYS A 335 17.96 -7.95 4.35
C LYS A 335 18.43 -7.17 3.12
N ASN A 336 18.97 -5.98 3.37
CA ASN A 336 19.67 -5.20 2.34
C ASN A 336 21.06 -5.82 2.22
N ALA A 337 21.37 -6.43 1.07
CA ALA A 337 22.48 -7.36 0.95
C ALA A 337 23.82 -6.70 1.31
N LEU A 338 24.14 -5.54 0.74
CA LEU A 338 25.42 -4.86 0.95
C LEU A 338 25.58 -4.39 2.41
N VAL A 339 24.55 -3.74 2.95
CA VAL A 339 24.53 -3.28 4.34
C VAL A 339 24.67 -4.45 5.31
N TRP A 340 23.99 -5.57 5.03
CA TRP A 340 24.04 -6.74 5.90
C TRP A 340 25.42 -7.42 5.87
N LEU A 341 26.06 -7.53 4.70
CA LEU A 341 27.42 -8.08 4.58
C LEU A 341 28.46 -7.22 5.32
N ASP A 342 28.31 -5.90 5.30
CA ASP A 342 29.11 -4.97 6.07
C ASP A 342 28.91 -5.18 7.59
N GLN A 343 27.67 -5.24 8.07
CA GLN A 343 27.35 -5.54 9.48
C GLN A 343 27.87 -6.91 9.94
N LEU A 344 27.78 -7.93 9.07
CA LEU A 344 28.35 -9.24 9.35
C LEU A 344 29.87 -9.17 9.43
N SER A 345 30.51 -8.36 8.59
CA SER A 345 31.97 -8.18 8.64
C SER A 345 32.42 -7.66 9.99
N GLU A 346 31.71 -6.67 10.53
CA GLU A 346 31.95 -6.14 11.87
C GLU A 346 31.67 -7.19 12.95
N THR A 347 30.54 -7.88 12.87
CA THR A 347 30.09 -8.86 13.87
C THR A 347 31.06 -10.03 13.99
N TYR A 348 31.60 -10.52 12.87
CA TYR A 348 32.50 -11.68 12.83
C TYR A 348 33.99 -11.31 12.78
N GLY A 349 34.33 -10.00 12.79
CA GLY A 349 35.71 -9.52 12.81
C GLY A 349 36.54 -9.89 11.58
N ARG A 350 35.90 -10.16 10.44
CA ARG A 350 36.57 -10.49 9.16
C ARG A 350 35.80 -9.90 7.99
N PRO A 351 36.44 -9.51 6.88
CA PRO A 351 35.72 -9.06 5.68
C PRO A 351 34.78 -10.14 5.15
N ILE A 352 33.53 -9.77 4.92
CA ILE A 352 32.47 -10.57 4.27
C ILE A 352 31.88 -9.65 3.19
N ARG A 353 32.16 -9.97 1.92
CA ARG A 353 31.77 -9.15 0.76
C ARG A 353 30.91 -9.90 -0.24
N ARG A 354 30.94 -11.23 -0.21
CA ARG A 354 30.23 -12.09 -1.16
C ARG A 354 29.15 -12.93 -0.48
N LEU A 355 28.17 -13.39 -1.25
CA LEU A 355 27.06 -14.21 -0.75
C LEU A 355 27.51 -15.57 -0.20
N ASP A 356 28.56 -16.15 -0.78
CA ASP A 356 29.16 -17.41 -0.32
C ASP A 356 29.94 -17.25 0.99
N GLU A 357 30.32 -16.03 1.38
CA GLU A 357 31.07 -15.76 2.62
C GLU A 357 30.18 -15.58 3.86
N ILE A 358 28.85 -15.48 3.69
CA ILE A 358 27.88 -15.42 4.78
C ILE A 358 28.11 -16.62 5.72
N PRO A 359 28.35 -16.39 7.03
CA PRO A 359 28.66 -17.45 7.97
C PRO A 359 27.50 -18.43 8.15
N ASP A 360 27.82 -19.71 8.27
CA ASP A 360 26.83 -20.77 8.52
C ASP A 360 26.10 -20.56 9.86
N GLN A 361 26.78 -20.03 10.88
CA GLN A 361 26.19 -19.70 12.18
C GLN A 361 25.02 -18.72 12.05
N GLU A 362 25.10 -17.75 11.14
CA GLU A 362 24.03 -16.78 10.91
C GLU A 362 22.78 -17.46 10.33
N LEU A 363 22.97 -18.38 9.40
CA LEU A 363 21.89 -19.17 8.81
C LEU A 363 21.27 -20.13 9.84
N ASP A 364 22.10 -20.74 10.71
CA ASP A 364 21.65 -21.57 11.83
C ASP A 364 20.80 -20.77 12.81
N THR A 365 21.22 -19.55 13.15
CA THR A 365 20.45 -18.64 14.01
C THR A 365 19.10 -18.28 13.39
N MET A 366 19.04 -17.95 12.10
CA MET A 366 17.76 -17.67 11.42
C MET A 366 16.80 -18.87 11.50
N ALA A 367 17.29 -20.07 11.18
CA ALA A 367 16.49 -21.29 11.20
C ALA A 367 15.97 -21.60 12.62
N ALA A 368 16.82 -21.46 13.65
CA ALA A 368 16.44 -21.69 15.05
C ALA A 368 15.33 -20.73 15.54
N ARG A 369 15.28 -19.52 15.00
CA ARG A 369 14.26 -18.50 15.27
C ARG A 369 12.93 -18.74 14.54
N GLY A 370 12.84 -19.78 13.70
CA GLY A 370 11.65 -20.10 12.91
C GLY A 370 11.55 -19.31 11.59
N ILE A 371 12.61 -18.64 11.17
CA ILE A 371 12.68 -17.97 9.87
C ILE A 371 13.05 -19.01 8.81
N ASN A 372 12.23 -19.10 7.76
CA ASN A 372 12.39 -20.07 6.69
C ASN A 372 12.33 -19.43 5.28
N GLY A 373 12.41 -18.10 5.22
CA GLY A 373 12.57 -17.31 4.00
C GLY A 373 13.56 -16.18 4.20
N LEU A 374 14.46 -15.97 3.23
CA LEU A 374 15.44 -14.88 3.23
C LEU A 374 15.35 -14.10 1.91
N TRP A 375 14.89 -12.86 1.99
CA TRP A 375 14.86 -11.91 0.89
C TRP A 375 16.09 -11.03 0.92
N LEU A 376 16.89 -11.12 -0.14
CA LEU A 376 18.08 -10.29 -0.34
C LEU A 376 17.78 -9.16 -1.33
N ILE A 377 17.79 -7.94 -0.82
CA ILE A 377 17.53 -6.73 -1.62
C ILE A 377 18.84 -6.28 -2.28
N GLY A 378 18.75 -5.98 -3.58
CA GLY A 378 19.86 -5.38 -4.34
C GLY A 378 20.97 -6.37 -4.75
N ILE A 379 20.61 -7.61 -5.04
CA ILE A 379 21.55 -8.66 -5.51
C ILE A 379 21.89 -8.60 -7.00
N TRP A 380 21.06 -7.90 -7.78
CA TRP A 380 21.19 -7.81 -9.24
C TRP A 380 22.25 -6.80 -9.66
N GLN A 381 22.74 -6.94 -10.90
CA GLN A 381 23.63 -5.98 -11.53
C GLN A 381 22.90 -4.62 -11.69
N ARG A 382 23.45 -3.59 -11.06
CA ARG A 382 22.84 -2.26 -11.00
C ARG A 382 23.37 -1.31 -12.07
N SER A 383 22.59 -0.29 -12.39
CA SER A 383 22.89 0.76 -13.38
C SER A 383 24.06 1.66 -12.97
N PRO A 384 25.18 1.69 -13.72
CA PRO A 384 26.24 2.67 -13.51
C PRO A 384 25.77 4.12 -13.65
N ALA A 385 24.80 4.40 -14.54
CA ALA A 385 24.19 5.72 -14.66
C ALA A 385 23.49 6.17 -13.38
N SER A 386 22.72 5.29 -12.71
CA SER A 386 22.06 5.58 -11.42
C SER A 386 23.07 6.01 -10.34
N GLU A 387 24.22 5.33 -10.24
CA GLU A 387 25.30 5.71 -9.33
C GLU A 387 25.84 7.12 -9.63
N LYS A 388 26.14 7.42 -10.90
CA LYS A 388 26.64 8.74 -11.33
C LYS A 388 25.64 9.85 -10.98
N ILE A 389 24.34 9.62 -11.24
CA ILE A 389 23.28 10.59 -10.94
C ILE A 389 23.28 10.92 -9.45
N LYS A 390 23.26 9.91 -8.57
CA LYS A 390 23.24 10.12 -7.12
C LYS A 390 24.46 10.89 -6.62
N ARG A 391 25.64 10.61 -7.19
CA ARG A 391 26.87 11.35 -6.90
C ARG A 391 26.79 12.82 -7.33
N TYR A 392 26.27 13.10 -8.53
CA TYR A 392 26.05 14.47 -8.99
C TYR A 392 25.01 15.23 -8.15
N CYS A 393 24.03 14.53 -7.58
CA CYS A 393 23.04 15.08 -6.66
C CYS A 393 23.55 15.22 -5.21
N GLY A 394 24.84 14.99 -4.94
CA GLY A 394 25.48 15.32 -3.66
C GLY A 394 25.75 14.15 -2.72
N ASN A 395 25.55 12.90 -3.14
CA ASN A 395 25.91 11.72 -2.34
C ASN A 395 27.11 10.97 -2.95
N PRO A 396 28.37 11.29 -2.57
CA PRO A 396 29.56 10.69 -3.17
C PRO A 396 29.72 9.19 -2.87
N GLU A 397 29.20 8.72 -1.72
CA GLU A 397 29.29 7.32 -1.28
C GLU A 397 28.12 6.45 -1.77
N ALA A 398 27.11 7.03 -2.43
CA ALA A 398 25.96 6.27 -2.93
C ALA A 398 26.35 5.23 -3.99
N ALA A 399 25.86 4.01 -3.82
CA ALA A 399 25.75 3.06 -4.92
C ALA A 399 24.52 3.35 -5.79
N ALA A 400 24.47 2.71 -6.95
CA ALA A 400 23.26 2.67 -7.77
C ALA A 400 22.06 2.13 -6.97
N SER A 401 20.87 2.64 -7.28
CA SER A 401 19.62 2.13 -6.73
C SER A 401 19.50 0.63 -6.99
N ALA A 402 19.14 -0.14 -5.96
CA ALA A 402 18.82 -1.57 -6.09
C ALA A 402 17.70 -1.87 -7.10
N TYR A 403 16.86 -0.89 -7.44
CA TYR A 403 15.78 -1.04 -8.44
C TYR A 403 16.08 -0.41 -9.81
N SER A 404 17.23 0.27 -9.96
CA SER A 404 17.71 0.70 -11.28
C SER A 404 18.66 -0.36 -11.84
N LEU A 405 18.09 -1.35 -12.53
CA LEU A 405 18.79 -2.56 -12.95
C LEU A 405 19.45 -2.43 -14.32
N PHE A 406 20.70 -2.90 -14.42
CA PHE A 406 21.36 -3.06 -15.71
C PHE A 406 20.87 -4.33 -16.43
N ASP A 407 20.83 -5.46 -15.72
CA ASP A 407 20.19 -6.72 -16.12
C ASP A 407 19.95 -7.61 -14.88
N TYR A 408 19.16 -8.67 -15.04
CA TYR A 408 18.94 -9.74 -14.05
C TYR A 408 20.10 -10.73 -14.00
N ASP A 409 21.31 -10.21 -13.81
CA ASP A 409 22.51 -10.98 -13.51
C ASP A 409 22.93 -10.71 -12.06
N ILE A 410 23.55 -11.68 -11.38
CA ILE A 410 24.00 -11.48 -10.00
C ILE A 410 25.23 -10.58 -10.00
N ALA A 411 25.19 -9.52 -9.18
CA ALA A 411 26.27 -8.53 -9.14
C ALA A 411 27.63 -9.21 -8.90
N SER A 412 28.62 -8.89 -9.73
CA SER A 412 29.95 -9.51 -9.66
C SER A 412 30.64 -9.25 -8.32
N GLU A 413 30.41 -8.10 -7.69
CA GLU A 413 30.90 -7.76 -6.35
C GLU A 413 30.36 -8.68 -5.24
N LEU A 414 29.16 -9.25 -5.45
CA LEU A 414 28.53 -10.23 -4.55
C LEU A 414 28.97 -11.68 -4.85
N GLY A 415 29.77 -11.87 -5.90
CA GLY A 415 30.37 -13.14 -6.28
C GLY A 415 29.67 -13.90 -7.41
N GLY A 416 28.68 -13.29 -8.05
CA GLY A 416 27.98 -13.87 -9.21
C GLY A 416 27.14 -15.12 -8.87
N TRP A 417 26.73 -15.85 -9.91
CA TRP A 417 25.87 -17.03 -9.78
C TRP A 417 26.46 -18.14 -8.89
N GLU A 418 27.77 -18.37 -8.94
CA GLU A 418 28.44 -19.39 -8.12
C GLU A 418 28.25 -19.11 -6.61
N ALA A 419 28.38 -17.84 -6.20
CA ALA A 419 28.19 -17.45 -4.81
C ALA A 419 26.73 -17.60 -4.37
N LEU A 420 25.78 -17.22 -5.25
CA LEU A 420 24.35 -17.42 -5.01
C LEU A 420 24.00 -18.91 -4.86
N ASP A 421 24.50 -19.78 -5.74
CA ASP A 421 24.21 -21.21 -5.71
C ASP A 421 24.74 -21.89 -4.44
N SER A 422 25.94 -21.49 -4.00
CA SER A 422 26.51 -21.91 -2.71
C SER A 422 25.61 -21.48 -1.53
N LEU A 423 25.22 -20.20 -1.47
CA LEU A 423 24.33 -19.69 -0.42
C LEU A 423 22.98 -20.42 -0.44
N ARG A 424 22.36 -20.55 -1.62
CA ARG A 424 21.06 -21.21 -1.82
C ARG A 424 21.08 -22.63 -1.31
N SER A 425 22.12 -23.40 -1.62
CA SER A 425 22.28 -24.78 -1.16
C SER A 425 22.38 -24.87 0.36
N ARG A 426 23.18 -23.98 0.98
CA ARG A 426 23.35 -23.93 2.45
C ARG A 426 22.10 -23.47 3.19
N CYS A 427 21.34 -22.53 2.62
CA CYS A 427 20.03 -22.10 3.12
C CYS A 427 19.00 -23.23 3.03
N LEU A 428 18.92 -23.92 1.88
CA LEU A 428 17.96 -24.99 1.66
C LEU A 428 18.17 -26.16 2.64
N TRP A 429 19.42 -26.50 2.95
CA TRP A 429 19.76 -27.52 3.96
C TRP A 429 19.18 -27.20 5.35
N ARG A 430 18.99 -25.91 5.65
CA ARG A 430 18.38 -25.38 6.88
C ARG A 430 16.88 -25.08 6.76
N GLY A 431 16.27 -25.41 5.62
CA GLY A 431 14.87 -25.12 5.33
C GLY A 431 14.58 -23.65 4.96
N ILE A 432 15.61 -22.83 4.73
CA ILE A 432 15.47 -21.42 4.35
C ILE A 432 15.40 -21.30 2.82
N ARG A 433 14.34 -20.69 2.32
CA ARG A 433 14.15 -20.39 0.89
C ARG A 433 14.62 -18.98 0.56
N LEU A 434 15.36 -18.83 -0.53
CA LEU A 434 15.78 -17.51 -0.99
C LEU A 434 14.65 -16.82 -1.76
N ALA A 435 14.52 -15.53 -1.50
CA ALA A 435 13.65 -14.61 -2.22
C ALA A 435 14.46 -13.52 -2.90
N ALA A 436 14.00 -13.09 -4.07
CA ALA A 436 14.57 -11.97 -4.81
C ALA A 436 13.50 -10.95 -5.21
N ASP A 437 13.94 -9.70 -5.36
CA ASP A 437 13.17 -8.68 -6.04
C ASP A 437 13.08 -8.95 -7.54
N MET A 438 11.94 -8.61 -8.12
CA MET A 438 11.75 -8.48 -9.56
C MET A 438 11.11 -7.11 -9.82
N VAL A 439 11.72 -6.34 -10.73
CA VAL A 439 11.29 -4.99 -11.13
C VAL A 439 10.81 -5.04 -12.59
N PRO A 440 9.57 -5.48 -12.84
CA PRO A 440 9.11 -5.77 -14.19
C PRO A 440 8.65 -4.54 -14.98
N ASN A 441 8.45 -3.39 -14.32
CA ASN A 441 7.88 -2.20 -14.94
C ASN A 441 8.90 -1.37 -15.74
N HIS A 442 10.15 -1.34 -15.29
CA HIS A 442 11.20 -0.50 -15.85
C HIS A 442 12.56 -1.17 -15.71
N THR A 443 13.56 -0.66 -16.43
CA THR A 443 14.97 -1.00 -16.21
C THR A 443 15.74 0.24 -15.75
N GLY A 444 17.01 0.10 -15.40
CA GLY A 444 17.91 1.25 -15.32
C GLY A 444 18.05 1.95 -16.67
N MET A 445 18.31 3.26 -16.66
CA MET A 445 18.32 4.08 -17.88
C MET A 445 19.45 3.72 -18.86
N ASP A 446 20.48 2.99 -18.42
CA ASP A 446 21.61 2.53 -19.21
C ASP A 446 21.71 1.00 -19.32
N SER A 447 20.59 0.31 -19.06
CA SER A 447 20.45 -1.15 -19.11
C SER A 447 20.87 -1.77 -20.43
N ALA A 448 21.11 -3.08 -20.41
CA ALA A 448 21.38 -3.84 -21.64
C ALA A 448 20.27 -3.63 -22.69
N TRP A 449 19.01 -3.57 -22.26
CA TRP A 449 17.87 -3.36 -23.15
C TRP A 449 17.86 -1.95 -23.75
N ILE A 450 18.24 -0.91 -23.02
CA ILE A 450 18.33 0.44 -23.61
C ILE A 450 19.42 0.53 -24.67
N ARG A 451 20.51 -0.22 -24.50
CA ARG A 451 21.62 -0.24 -25.46
C ARG A 451 21.22 -0.99 -26.73
N GLU A 452 20.60 -2.16 -26.57
CA GLU A 452 20.41 -3.14 -27.66
C GLU A 452 19.00 -3.14 -28.26
N ARG A 453 17.98 -2.87 -27.44
CA ARG A 453 16.55 -2.99 -27.78
C ARG A 453 15.71 -1.78 -27.29
N PRO A 454 16.07 -0.54 -27.66
CA PRO A 454 15.37 0.66 -27.18
C PRO A 454 13.88 0.70 -27.59
N GLU A 455 13.46 -0.03 -28.63
CA GLU A 455 12.07 -0.18 -29.09
C GLU A 455 11.12 -0.81 -28.06
N LEU A 456 11.64 -1.50 -27.05
CA LEU A 456 10.83 -2.07 -25.97
C LEU A 456 10.35 -1.02 -24.94
N PHE A 457 10.81 0.23 -25.05
CA PHE A 457 10.52 1.30 -24.10
C PHE A 457 9.59 2.36 -24.68
N ILE A 458 8.83 2.99 -23.80
CA ILE A 458 8.00 4.15 -24.14
C ILE A 458 8.95 5.31 -24.49
N GLY A 459 8.88 5.78 -25.73
CA GLY A 459 9.71 6.89 -26.17
C GLY A 459 9.34 7.44 -27.53
N SER A 460 9.74 8.66 -27.78
CA SER A 460 9.44 9.45 -28.98
C SER A 460 10.72 9.87 -29.69
N ASP A 461 10.67 10.03 -31.01
CA ASP A 461 11.77 10.63 -31.78
C ASP A 461 11.82 12.17 -31.61
N HIS A 462 10.80 12.77 -30.98
CA HIS A 462 10.70 14.20 -30.68
C HIS A 462 10.63 14.46 -29.17
N CYS A 463 11.18 15.60 -28.73
CA CYS A 463 11.14 15.99 -27.32
C CYS A 463 9.70 16.36 -26.92
N PRO A 464 9.15 15.79 -25.83
CA PRO A 464 7.77 16.01 -25.41
C PRO A 464 7.49 17.45 -24.91
N TYR A 465 8.54 18.12 -24.40
CA TYR A 465 8.52 19.52 -24.00
C TYR A 465 9.60 20.31 -24.76
N PRO A 466 9.24 21.38 -25.48
CA PRO A 466 10.22 22.21 -26.20
C PRO A 466 11.21 22.93 -25.29
N GLY A 467 10.79 23.26 -24.06
CA GLY A 467 11.65 23.88 -23.04
C GLY A 467 12.67 22.94 -22.38
N TYR A 468 12.63 21.63 -22.64
CA TYR A 468 13.60 20.69 -22.08
C TYR A 468 14.96 20.86 -22.73
N SER A 469 16.00 20.83 -21.90
CA SER A 469 17.38 20.88 -22.34
C SER A 469 18.19 19.73 -21.76
N PHE A 470 19.20 19.28 -22.51
CA PHE A 470 19.98 18.08 -22.21
C PHE A 470 21.47 18.41 -22.32
N ASN A 471 21.91 19.44 -21.60
CA ASN A 471 23.27 19.96 -21.62
C ASN A 471 24.14 19.38 -20.49
N GLY A 472 23.55 18.59 -19.60
CA GLY A 472 24.26 17.87 -18.53
C GLY A 472 25.33 16.88 -19.03
N PRO A 473 25.98 16.17 -18.09
CA PRO A 473 26.99 15.17 -18.44
C PRO A 473 26.37 13.97 -19.15
N ASP A 474 27.15 13.33 -20.02
CA ASP A 474 26.78 12.02 -20.58
C ASP A 474 26.91 10.95 -19.49
N LEU A 475 25.80 10.29 -19.19
CA LEU A 475 25.69 9.29 -18.15
C LEU A 475 26.06 7.90 -18.64
N SER A 476 26.09 7.67 -19.96
CA SER A 476 26.43 6.37 -20.53
C SER A 476 27.86 5.96 -20.18
N ALA A 477 28.06 4.68 -19.90
CA ALA A 477 29.38 4.06 -19.83
C ALA A 477 29.81 3.47 -21.20
N ASP A 478 28.87 3.30 -22.13
CA ASP A 478 29.10 2.74 -23.45
C ASP A 478 29.37 3.87 -24.46
N GLN A 479 30.49 3.80 -25.18
CA GLN A 479 30.86 4.83 -26.14
C GLN A 479 29.90 4.91 -27.33
N SER A 480 29.18 3.84 -27.64
CA SER A 480 28.28 3.77 -28.79
C SER A 480 26.89 4.38 -28.53
N VAL A 481 26.52 4.62 -27.28
CA VAL A 481 25.23 5.23 -26.89
C VAL A 481 25.48 6.41 -25.96
N GLY A 482 24.86 7.56 -26.20
CA GLY A 482 24.89 8.71 -25.30
C GLY A 482 23.59 8.85 -24.54
N LEU A 483 23.65 9.19 -23.24
CA LEU A 483 22.50 9.30 -22.36
C LEU A 483 22.57 10.60 -21.55
N TRP A 484 21.54 11.45 -21.65
CA TRP A 484 21.47 12.71 -20.92
C TRP A 484 20.13 12.88 -20.22
N LEU A 485 20.17 13.24 -18.95
CA LEU A 485 18.99 13.72 -18.23
C LEU A 485 18.60 15.11 -18.68
N GLU A 486 17.33 15.43 -18.46
CA GLU A 486 16.82 16.78 -18.57
C GLU A 486 17.43 17.67 -17.47
N ASP A 487 17.88 18.87 -17.84
CA ASP A 487 18.72 19.73 -16.99
C ASP A 487 18.01 20.19 -15.70
N HIS A 488 16.69 20.42 -15.75
CA HIS A 488 15.90 20.88 -14.59
C HIS A 488 15.71 19.81 -13.51
N TYR A 489 16.09 18.56 -13.80
CA TYR A 489 16.20 17.52 -12.77
C TYR A 489 17.22 17.90 -11.69
N TYR A 490 18.41 18.36 -12.09
CA TYR A 490 19.48 18.71 -11.15
C TYR A 490 19.11 19.91 -10.26
N THR A 491 18.30 20.83 -10.79
CA THR A 491 17.78 22.00 -10.05
C THR A 491 16.48 21.71 -9.31
N LYS A 492 15.86 20.54 -9.52
CA LYS A 492 14.56 20.12 -8.96
C LYS A 492 13.42 21.10 -9.27
N THR A 493 13.46 21.72 -10.46
CA THR A 493 12.46 22.72 -10.89
C THR A 493 11.41 22.15 -11.84
N ASP A 494 11.62 20.95 -12.39
CA ASP A 494 10.63 20.19 -13.17
C ASP A 494 10.72 18.69 -12.82
N ALA A 495 9.69 17.91 -13.18
CA ALA A 495 9.66 16.47 -12.97
C ALA A 495 10.61 15.70 -13.91
N ALA A 496 11.03 16.33 -15.03
CA ALA A 496 11.95 15.75 -16.02
C ALA A 496 11.50 14.38 -16.51
N VAL A 497 10.40 14.31 -17.27
CA VAL A 497 9.71 13.03 -17.56
C VAL A 497 10.42 12.09 -18.55
N VAL A 498 11.43 12.58 -19.27
CA VAL A 498 12.21 11.81 -20.25
C VAL A 498 13.71 12.07 -20.13
N PHE A 499 14.51 11.11 -20.59
CA PHE A 499 15.92 11.30 -20.90
C PHE A 499 16.19 11.18 -22.39
N LYS A 500 17.25 11.83 -22.86
CA LYS A 500 17.71 11.77 -24.26
C LYS A 500 18.68 10.61 -24.45
N ARG A 501 18.39 9.74 -25.41
CA ARG A 501 19.28 8.69 -25.92
C ARG A 501 19.76 9.05 -27.32
N LEU A 502 21.07 9.06 -27.55
CA LEU A 502 21.69 9.14 -28.88
C LEU A 502 22.36 7.81 -29.21
N ASP A 503 21.95 7.18 -30.29
CA ASP A 503 22.74 6.11 -30.89
C ASP A 503 23.84 6.74 -31.75
N ARG A 504 25.10 6.62 -31.32
CA ARG A 504 26.24 7.20 -32.04
C ARG A 504 26.60 6.44 -33.31
N ARG A 505 26.08 5.22 -33.48
CA ARG A 505 26.35 4.37 -34.65
C ARG A 505 25.60 4.87 -35.88
N ASN A 506 24.39 5.41 -35.70
CA ASN A 506 23.51 5.88 -36.77
C ASN A 506 23.02 7.34 -36.59
N GLY A 507 23.36 8.00 -35.49
CA GLY A 507 22.95 9.38 -35.18
C GLY A 507 21.51 9.53 -34.70
N ARG A 508 20.77 8.43 -34.50
CA ARG A 508 19.35 8.48 -34.10
C ARG A 508 19.21 8.95 -32.66
N VAL A 509 18.37 9.97 -32.47
CA VAL A 509 17.99 10.48 -31.16
C VAL A 509 16.61 9.95 -30.80
N ARG A 510 16.43 9.52 -29.55
CA ARG A 510 15.13 9.16 -28.99
C ARG A 510 15.01 9.69 -27.56
N TYR A 511 13.82 10.13 -27.18
CA TYR A 511 13.48 10.60 -25.85
C TYR A 511 12.66 9.50 -25.16
N ILE A 512 13.20 8.91 -24.09
CA ILE A 512 12.64 7.73 -23.43
C ILE A 512 12.10 8.15 -22.07
N TYR A 513 10.89 7.69 -21.74
CA TYR A 513 10.23 8.03 -20.48
C TYR A 513 10.85 7.29 -19.30
N HIS A 514 10.91 7.98 -18.16
CA HIS A 514 11.26 7.39 -16.87
C HIS A 514 10.08 6.60 -16.29
N GLY A 515 10.36 5.60 -15.44
CA GLY A 515 9.33 4.87 -14.71
C GLY A 515 8.55 5.80 -13.76
N ASN A 516 7.23 5.58 -13.64
CA ASN A 516 6.37 6.43 -12.81
C ASN A 516 5.07 5.69 -12.42
N ASP A 517 4.54 5.96 -11.24
CA ASP A 517 3.31 5.38 -10.70
C ASP A 517 2.09 6.34 -10.70
N GLY A 518 2.29 7.59 -11.14
CA GLY A 518 1.30 8.66 -11.22
C GLY A 518 1.06 9.43 -9.91
N THR A 519 1.88 9.22 -8.88
CA THR A 519 1.70 9.86 -7.56
C THR A 519 2.72 10.95 -7.24
N GLY A 520 3.82 11.04 -7.99
CA GLY A 520 4.88 12.01 -7.75
C GLY A 520 5.80 12.23 -8.95
N MET A 521 7.05 12.60 -8.66
CA MET A 521 8.10 12.72 -9.69
C MET A 521 8.45 11.35 -10.26
N ALA A 522 8.88 11.33 -11.52
CA ALA A 522 9.32 10.11 -12.15
C ALA A 522 10.63 9.58 -11.51
N TRP A 523 10.84 8.27 -11.60
CA TRP A 523 12.07 7.61 -11.16
C TRP A 523 13.18 7.85 -12.19
N ASN A 524 13.83 9.01 -12.08
CA ASN A 524 14.66 9.59 -13.15
C ASN A 524 15.98 8.83 -13.47
N ASP A 525 16.30 7.76 -12.76
CA ASP A 525 17.39 6.84 -13.10
C ASP A 525 16.92 5.56 -13.80
N THR A 526 15.64 5.53 -14.24
CA THR A 526 15.00 4.36 -14.85
C THR A 526 14.47 4.65 -16.26
N ALA A 527 14.14 3.60 -17.01
CA ALA A 527 13.48 3.67 -18.32
C ALA A 527 12.22 2.79 -18.34
N GLN A 528 11.09 3.37 -18.70
CA GLN A 528 9.77 2.73 -18.67
C GLN A 528 9.56 1.79 -19.87
N ILE A 529 9.28 0.52 -19.57
CA ILE A 529 8.98 -0.50 -20.58
C ILE A 529 7.57 -0.24 -21.16
N ASP A 530 7.41 -0.42 -22.46
CA ASP A 530 6.13 -0.26 -23.16
C ASP A 530 5.29 -1.53 -23.10
N PHE A 531 4.37 -1.61 -22.15
CA PHE A 531 3.46 -2.75 -22.02
C PHE A 531 2.38 -2.81 -23.09
N LEU A 532 2.23 -1.80 -23.97
CA LEU A 532 1.41 -1.93 -25.17
C LEU A 532 2.10 -2.80 -26.23
N ASN A 533 3.44 -2.83 -26.23
CA ASN A 533 4.25 -3.65 -27.13
C ASN A 533 4.23 -5.14 -26.68
N PRO A 534 3.73 -6.07 -27.51
CA PRO A 534 3.70 -7.50 -27.17
C PRO A 534 5.08 -8.13 -27.01
N GLU A 535 6.10 -7.66 -27.74
CA GLU A 535 7.47 -8.16 -27.62
C GLU A 535 8.09 -7.76 -26.27
N ALA A 536 7.78 -6.56 -25.79
CA ALA A 536 8.22 -6.10 -24.47
C ALA A 536 7.59 -6.95 -23.36
N ARG A 537 6.28 -7.23 -23.44
CA ARG A 537 5.61 -8.14 -22.49
C ARG A 537 6.24 -9.53 -22.50
N ALA A 538 6.52 -10.10 -23.67
CA ALA A 538 7.16 -11.41 -23.80
C ALA A 538 8.56 -11.42 -23.17
N ALA A 539 9.38 -10.40 -23.44
CA ALA A 539 10.72 -10.27 -22.87
C ALA A 539 10.71 -10.14 -21.34
N VAL A 540 9.73 -9.42 -20.77
CA VAL A 540 9.57 -9.33 -19.31
C VAL A 540 9.17 -10.69 -18.74
N LYS A 541 8.20 -11.41 -19.35
CA LYS A 541 7.81 -12.76 -18.89
C LYS A 541 8.99 -13.72 -18.89
N GLU A 542 9.82 -13.69 -19.93
CA GLU A 542 11.03 -14.50 -20.00
C GLU A 542 12.00 -14.21 -18.84
N LYS A 543 12.21 -12.94 -18.50
CA LYS A 543 13.05 -12.56 -17.34
C LYS A 543 12.42 -12.99 -16.02
N ILE A 544 11.09 -12.89 -15.85
CA ILE A 544 10.40 -13.42 -14.67
C ILE A 544 10.63 -14.92 -14.53
N LEU A 545 10.47 -15.68 -15.61
CA LEU A 545 10.71 -17.12 -15.63
C LEU A 545 12.18 -17.47 -15.36
N HIS A 546 13.11 -16.66 -15.85
CA HIS A 546 14.52 -16.79 -15.49
C HIS A 546 14.71 -16.65 -13.98
N VAL A 547 14.18 -15.60 -13.34
CA VAL A 547 14.27 -15.43 -11.87
C VAL A 547 13.58 -16.60 -11.13
N ALA A 548 12.42 -17.04 -11.59
CA ALA A 548 11.65 -18.14 -10.98
C ALA A 548 12.40 -19.48 -10.95
N ARG A 549 13.29 -19.73 -11.92
CA ARG A 549 14.14 -20.94 -11.94
C ARG A 549 15.21 -20.94 -10.84
N HIS A 550 15.58 -19.77 -10.32
CA HIS A 550 16.66 -19.64 -9.35
C HIS A 550 16.17 -19.37 -7.91
N PHE A 551 15.00 -18.75 -7.75
CA PHE A 551 14.44 -18.37 -6.45
C PHE A 551 13.08 -19.02 -6.20
N SER A 552 12.87 -19.50 -4.97
CA SER A 552 11.57 -20.07 -4.54
C SER A 552 10.54 -19.01 -4.24
N VAL A 553 10.95 -17.74 -4.05
CA VAL A 553 10.06 -16.61 -3.77
C VAL A 553 10.47 -15.44 -4.65
N ILE A 554 9.51 -14.81 -5.31
CA ILE A 554 9.72 -13.58 -6.06
C ILE A 554 8.82 -12.50 -5.48
N ARG A 555 9.41 -11.37 -5.08
CA ARG A 555 8.68 -10.15 -4.74
C ARG A 555 8.70 -9.21 -5.95
N PHE A 556 7.52 -8.95 -6.51
CA PHE A 556 7.35 -8.01 -7.62
C PHE A 556 7.18 -6.60 -7.08
N ASP A 557 8.11 -5.72 -7.46
CA ASP A 557 8.09 -4.28 -7.17
C ASP A 557 7.00 -3.57 -7.96
N ALA A 558 6.30 -2.65 -7.30
CA ALA A 558 5.22 -1.82 -7.83
C ALA A 558 4.24 -2.58 -8.73
N ALA A 559 3.86 -3.80 -8.34
CA ALA A 559 3.13 -4.72 -9.21
C ALA A 559 1.79 -4.15 -9.72
N MET A 560 1.18 -3.25 -8.93
CA MET A 560 -0.06 -2.56 -9.29
C MET A 560 0.05 -1.79 -10.61
N VAL A 561 1.20 -1.18 -10.95
CA VAL A 561 1.31 -0.34 -12.17
C VAL A 561 1.17 -1.14 -13.46
N LEU A 562 1.37 -2.46 -13.40
CA LEU A 562 1.28 -3.38 -14.54
C LEU A 562 -0.08 -4.07 -14.69
N ALA A 563 -1.02 -3.84 -13.77
CA ALA A 563 -2.41 -4.24 -14.01
C ALA A 563 -2.94 -3.49 -15.24
N LYS A 564 -3.71 -4.18 -16.10
CA LYS A 564 -4.18 -3.60 -17.38
C LYS A 564 -4.87 -2.25 -17.20
N GLN A 565 -5.70 -2.10 -16.17
CA GLN A 565 -6.38 -0.84 -15.84
C GLN A 565 -5.42 0.32 -15.48
N HIS A 566 -4.23 0.02 -14.97
CA HIS A 566 -3.24 1.04 -14.62
C HIS A 566 -2.29 1.34 -15.78
N VAL A 567 -1.94 0.34 -16.59
CA VAL A 567 -1.29 0.62 -17.89
C VAL A 567 -2.18 1.56 -18.71
N ARG A 568 -3.49 1.33 -18.72
CA ARG A 568 -4.50 2.23 -19.29
C ARG A 568 -4.42 3.62 -18.63
N ARG A 569 -4.64 3.72 -17.33
CA ARG A 569 -4.70 5.00 -16.61
C ARG A 569 -3.42 5.85 -16.75
N LEU A 570 -2.25 5.23 -16.67
CA LEU A 570 -0.97 5.91 -16.57
C LEU A 570 -0.39 6.26 -17.94
N TRP A 571 -0.32 5.29 -18.86
CA TRP A 571 0.47 5.43 -20.08
C TRP A 571 -0.36 5.64 -21.35
N TYR A 572 -1.59 5.12 -21.36
CA TYR A 572 -2.50 5.10 -22.52
C TYR A 572 -3.95 5.40 -22.11
N PRO A 573 -4.26 6.59 -21.55
CA PRO A 573 -5.56 6.87 -20.96
C PRO A 573 -6.70 6.87 -21.97
N ALA A 574 -7.93 6.65 -21.48
CA ALA A 574 -9.12 6.96 -22.27
C ALA A 574 -9.25 8.49 -22.44
N PRO A 575 -9.75 9.00 -23.56
CA PRO A 575 -10.07 10.43 -23.69
C PRO A 575 -10.97 10.90 -22.53
N GLY A 576 -10.52 11.90 -21.77
CA GLY A 576 -11.21 12.45 -20.60
C GLY A 576 -10.76 11.88 -19.26
N ALA A 577 -9.91 10.84 -19.29
CA ALA A 577 -9.35 10.17 -18.11
C ALA A 577 -7.83 10.38 -17.98
N GLY A 578 -7.23 11.25 -18.80
CA GLY A 578 -5.81 11.59 -18.75
C GLY A 578 -5.42 12.50 -17.58
N GLY A 579 -4.12 12.78 -17.50
CA GLY A 579 -3.51 13.70 -16.53
C GLY A 579 -2.63 13.03 -15.46
N ALA A 580 -2.54 11.69 -15.42
CA ALA A 580 -1.73 10.99 -14.43
C ALA A 580 -0.21 11.12 -14.70
N ILE A 581 0.22 10.88 -15.94
CA ILE A 581 1.61 11.05 -16.37
C ILE A 581 1.68 12.21 -17.37
N PRO A 582 2.58 13.19 -17.17
CA PRO A 582 2.72 14.30 -18.10
C PRO A 582 3.03 13.84 -19.52
N THR A 583 2.47 14.53 -20.50
CA THR A 583 2.48 14.28 -21.95
C THR A 583 1.85 12.98 -22.41
N ARG A 584 1.21 12.21 -21.53
CA ARG A 584 0.54 10.96 -21.94
C ARG A 584 -0.90 11.15 -22.37
N ALA A 585 -1.53 12.30 -22.08
CA ALA A 585 -2.89 12.60 -22.55
C ALA A 585 -3.01 12.62 -24.10
N GLU A 586 -1.96 13.04 -24.81
CA GLU A 586 -1.93 13.04 -26.29
C GLU A 586 -1.93 11.63 -26.89
N HIS A 587 -1.45 10.64 -26.13
CA HIS A 587 -1.43 9.23 -26.50
C HIS A 587 -2.70 8.47 -26.07
N SER A 588 -3.77 9.19 -25.75
CA SER A 588 -5.07 8.60 -25.44
C SER A 588 -5.64 7.81 -26.63
N MET A 589 -6.20 6.64 -26.34
CA MET A 589 -6.76 5.71 -27.32
C MET A 589 -8.14 5.20 -26.89
N SER A 590 -8.95 4.61 -27.79
CA SER A 590 -10.26 4.05 -27.40
C SER A 590 -10.10 2.76 -26.58
N ASP A 591 -11.15 2.38 -25.85
CA ASP A 591 -11.13 1.13 -25.07
C ASP A 591 -10.97 -0.09 -25.99
N GLU A 592 -11.62 -0.11 -27.15
CA GLU A 592 -11.50 -1.21 -28.13
C GLU A 592 -10.11 -1.30 -28.75
N ALA A 593 -9.43 -0.17 -28.94
CA ALA A 593 -8.06 -0.15 -29.45
C ALA A 593 -7.09 -0.67 -28.38
N PHE A 594 -7.27 -0.23 -27.13
CA PHE A 594 -6.44 -0.66 -26.01
C PHE A 594 -6.64 -2.15 -25.69
N ASP A 595 -7.89 -2.61 -25.61
CA ASP A 595 -8.22 -4.01 -25.33
C ASP A 595 -7.70 -4.96 -26.41
N ARG A 596 -7.64 -4.51 -27.66
CA ARG A 596 -7.02 -5.29 -28.74
C ARG A 596 -5.51 -5.41 -28.60
N ALA A 597 -4.85 -4.37 -28.10
CA ALA A 597 -3.39 -4.36 -27.89
C ALA A 597 -2.98 -5.13 -26.63
N ILE A 598 -3.83 -5.13 -25.60
CA ILE A 598 -3.66 -5.85 -24.33
C ILE A 598 -4.93 -6.70 -24.08
N PRO A 599 -5.07 -7.85 -24.75
CA PRO A 599 -6.29 -8.67 -24.67
C PRO A 599 -6.48 -9.34 -23.31
N HIS A 600 -5.38 -9.64 -22.61
CA HIS A 600 -5.38 -10.37 -21.35
C HIS A 600 -4.63 -9.59 -20.27
N GLU A 601 -4.93 -9.90 -19.01
CA GLU A 601 -4.16 -9.39 -17.87
C GLU A 601 -2.75 -9.97 -17.88
N PHE A 602 -1.74 -9.09 -17.95
CA PHE A 602 -0.33 -9.49 -17.95
C PHE A 602 0.01 -10.41 -16.77
N TRP A 603 -0.42 -10.03 -15.57
CA TRP A 603 -0.15 -10.82 -14.37
C TRP A 603 -0.82 -12.18 -14.39
N ARG A 604 -2.00 -12.30 -15.02
CA ARG A 604 -2.68 -13.59 -15.15
C ARG A 604 -1.86 -14.54 -16.02
N GLU A 605 -1.33 -14.05 -17.14
CA GLU A 605 -0.44 -14.81 -18.01
C GLU A 605 0.84 -15.23 -17.26
N VAL A 606 1.48 -14.31 -16.52
CA VAL A 606 2.67 -14.60 -15.72
C VAL A 606 2.41 -15.71 -14.71
N VAL A 607 1.30 -15.63 -13.96
CA VAL A 607 0.98 -16.64 -12.95
C VAL A 607 0.69 -18.00 -13.60
N ASP A 608 -0.05 -18.03 -14.72
CA ASP A 608 -0.34 -19.27 -15.44
C ASP A 608 0.96 -19.90 -16.00
N GLU A 609 1.85 -19.11 -16.61
CA GLU A 609 3.14 -19.59 -17.13
C GLU A 609 4.08 -20.08 -16.02
N CYS A 610 4.15 -19.36 -14.89
CA CYS A 610 4.91 -19.80 -13.72
C CYS A 610 4.35 -21.08 -13.11
N ALA A 611 3.02 -21.25 -13.05
CA ALA A 611 2.41 -22.48 -12.56
C ALA A 611 2.77 -23.71 -13.42
N GLU A 612 3.00 -23.51 -14.73
CA GLU A 612 3.43 -24.57 -15.63
C GLU A 612 4.94 -24.83 -15.58
N GLN A 613 5.76 -23.77 -15.60
CA GLN A 613 7.21 -23.86 -15.80
C GLN A 613 8.04 -23.81 -14.52
N ALA A 614 7.50 -23.21 -13.45
CA ALA A 614 8.15 -23.04 -12.14
C ALA A 614 7.12 -23.19 -10.98
N PRO A 615 6.44 -24.34 -10.86
CA PRO A 615 5.33 -24.54 -9.91
C PRO A 615 5.72 -24.46 -8.42
N ASP A 616 7.00 -24.44 -8.08
CA ASP A 616 7.51 -24.30 -6.72
C ASP A 616 7.93 -22.85 -6.37
N THR A 617 7.53 -21.88 -7.20
CA THR A 617 7.82 -20.46 -6.98
C THR A 617 6.60 -19.74 -6.39
N LEU A 618 6.78 -19.16 -5.20
CA LEU A 618 5.81 -18.25 -4.59
C LEU A 618 5.94 -16.87 -5.23
N LEU A 619 4.80 -16.36 -5.71
CA LEU A 619 4.68 -15.05 -6.35
C LEU A 619 4.05 -14.05 -5.38
N LEU A 620 4.81 -13.05 -4.99
CA LEU A 620 4.41 -12.01 -4.06
C LEU A 620 4.29 -10.68 -4.82
N ALA A 621 3.15 -10.02 -4.73
CA ALA A 621 2.94 -8.70 -5.30
C ALA A 621 3.07 -7.60 -4.23
N GLU A 622 3.98 -6.65 -4.44
CA GLU A 622 3.83 -5.34 -3.82
C GLU A 622 2.77 -4.57 -4.60
N ALA A 623 1.53 -4.64 -4.15
CA ALA A 623 0.42 -3.88 -4.72
C ALA A 623 -0.26 -3.07 -3.61
N PHE A 624 -0.65 -1.85 -3.97
CA PHE A 624 -1.42 -0.94 -3.13
C PHE A 624 -2.72 -0.54 -3.85
N TRP A 625 -3.38 0.50 -3.36
CA TRP A 625 -4.62 1.07 -3.92
C TRP A 625 -5.84 0.16 -3.81
N MET A 626 -5.93 -0.63 -2.72
CA MET A 626 -7.10 -1.45 -2.40
C MET A 626 -7.34 -2.59 -3.41
N MET A 627 -6.27 -3.04 -4.08
CA MET A 627 -6.30 -4.08 -5.12
C MET A 627 -5.88 -5.46 -4.63
N GLU A 628 -5.67 -5.64 -3.34
CA GLU A 628 -5.14 -6.87 -2.75
C GLU A 628 -6.04 -8.07 -3.07
N GLY A 629 -7.36 -7.87 -2.99
CA GLY A 629 -8.34 -8.86 -3.43
C GLY A 629 -8.22 -9.18 -4.93
N TYR A 630 -8.05 -8.17 -5.78
CA TYR A 630 -7.90 -8.36 -7.24
C TYR A 630 -6.62 -9.14 -7.59
N PHE A 631 -5.49 -8.79 -6.99
CA PHE A 631 -4.21 -9.46 -7.23
C PHE A 631 -4.22 -10.93 -6.82
N THR A 632 -4.84 -11.24 -5.69
CA THR A 632 -4.87 -12.61 -5.16
C THR A 632 -5.99 -13.43 -5.77
N ARG A 633 -7.21 -12.92 -5.74
CA ARG A 633 -8.41 -13.65 -6.18
C ARG A 633 -8.53 -13.74 -7.69
N THR A 634 -8.23 -12.66 -8.42
CA THR A 634 -8.49 -12.56 -9.86
C THR A 634 -7.22 -12.86 -10.67
N LEU A 635 -6.11 -12.20 -10.35
CA LEU A 635 -4.83 -12.39 -11.03
C LEU A 635 -4.06 -13.64 -10.56
N GLY A 636 -4.37 -14.18 -9.38
CA GLY A 636 -3.80 -15.42 -8.86
C GLY A 636 -2.43 -15.29 -8.20
N MET A 637 -2.01 -14.09 -7.79
CA MET A 637 -0.79 -13.95 -6.98
C MET A 637 -0.92 -14.73 -5.68
N HIS A 638 0.16 -15.40 -5.27
CA HIS A 638 0.16 -16.20 -4.05
C HIS A 638 0.03 -15.30 -2.83
N ARG A 639 0.77 -14.19 -2.82
CA ARG A 639 0.82 -13.21 -1.73
C ARG A 639 0.71 -11.78 -2.24
N VAL A 640 0.18 -10.89 -1.42
CA VAL A 640 0.09 -9.44 -1.68
C VAL A 640 0.33 -8.64 -0.42
N TYR A 641 1.01 -7.50 -0.52
CA TYR A 641 1.28 -6.63 0.64
C TYR A 641 -0.02 -6.18 1.34
N ASN A 642 0.04 -6.08 2.67
CA ASN A 642 -1.04 -5.56 3.49
C ASN A 642 -0.54 -4.38 4.34
N SER A 643 -0.37 -3.22 3.72
CA SER A 643 0.10 -2.01 4.42
C SER A 643 -0.90 -1.51 5.47
N ALA A 644 -2.17 -1.92 5.40
CA ALA A 644 -3.16 -1.65 6.43
C ALA A 644 -2.77 -2.22 7.80
N PHE A 645 -2.08 -3.38 7.85
CA PHE A 645 -1.56 -3.95 9.10
C PHE A 645 -0.66 -2.94 9.82
N MET A 646 0.37 -2.45 9.14
CA MET A 646 1.32 -1.50 9.72
C MET A 646 0.66 -0.14 10.01
N ASN A 647 0.03 0.46 9.00
CA ASN A 647 -0.45 1.85 9.08
C ASN A 647 -1.60 2.03 10.06
N MET A 648 -2.48 1.02 10.23
CA MET A 648 -3.58 1.13 11.18
C MET A 648 -3.15 0.79 12.61
N LEU A 649 -2.31 -0.23 12.80
CA LEU A 649 -1.89 -0.64 14.15
C LEU A 649 -0.92 0.37 14.80
N LYS A 650 -0.04 1.01 14.01
CA LYS A 650 0.88 2.02 14.56
C LYS A 650 0.13 3.24 15.12
N ASP A 651 -0.90 3.68 14.41
CA ASP A 651 -1.74 4.84 14.77
C ASP A 651 -2.94 4.48 15.67
N GLU A 652 -3.05 3.23 16.15
CA GLU A 652 -4.19 2.73 16.95
C GLU A 652 -5.55 2.93 16.27
N LYS A 653 -5.59 2.89 14.94
CA LYS A 653 -6.83 2.86 14.14
C LYS A 653 -7.46 1.46 14.18
N ASN A 654 -7.63 0.92 15.38
CA ASN A 654 -7.98 -0.47 15.64
C ASN A 654 -9.34 -0.84 15.04
N SER A 655 -10.32 0.04 15.13
CA SER A 655 -11.65 -0.15 14.51
C SER A 655 -11.57 -0.33 12.99
N LEU A 656 -10.70 0.42 12.29
CA LEU A 656 -10.50 0.28 10.84
C LEU A 656 -9.83 -1.05 10.49
N TYR A 657 -8.86 -1.49 11.30
CA TYR A 657 -8.17 -2.75 11.05
C TYR A 657 -9.06 -3.97 11.37
N ARG A 658 -9.83 -3.92 12.46
CA ARG A 658 -10.88 -4.92 12.75
C ARG A 658 -11.90 -4.99 11.63
N LEU A 659 -12.38 -3.84 11.15
CA LEU A 659 -13.32 -3.77 10.02
C LEU A 659 -12.70 -4.36 8.73
N THR A 660 -11.42 -4.13 8.49
CA THR A 660 -10.66 -4.72 7.38
C THR A 660 -10.68 -6.25 7.44
N ILE A 661 -10.44 -6.85 8.60
CA ILE A 661 -10.51 -8.32 8.77
C ILE A 661 -11.95 -8.80 8.58
N LYS A 662 -12.94 -8.16 9.23
CA LYS A 662 -14.37 -8.50 9.11
C LYS A 662 -14.85 -8.49 7.65
N ASN A 663 -14.63 -7.39 6.94
CA ASN A 663 -15.02 -7.25 5.55
C ASN A 663 -14.36 -8.31 4.65
N THR A 664 -13.11 -8.66 4.94
CA THR A 664 -12.37 -9.67 4.16
C THR A 664 -12.92 -11.06 4.42
N GLN A 665 -13.14 -11.48 5.67
CA GLN A 665 -13.69 -12.80 5.97
C GLN A 665 -15.17 -12.95 5.56
N GLU A 666 -15.95 -11.86 5.55
CA GLU A 666 -17.33 -11.83 5.02
C GLU A 666 -17.36 -11.94 3.49
N PHE A 667 -16.36 -11.41 2.80
CA PHE A 667 -16.27 -11.52 1.34
C PHE A 667 -15.66 -12.85 0.88
N ASP A 668 -14.43 -13.15 1.33
CA ASP A 668 -13.69 -14.37 1.04
C ASP A 668 -12.50 -14.55 2.00
N LYS A 669 -12.58 -15.51 2.92
CA LYS A 669 -11.50 -15.79 3.88
C LYS A 669 -10.16 -16.13 3.22
N GLU A 670 -10.17 -16.72 2.03
CA GLU A 670 -8.96 -17.12 1.31
C GLU A 670 -8.02 -15.93 1.02
N ILE A 671 -8.52 -14.70 1.04
CA ILE A 671 -7.70 -13.49 0.88
C ILE A 671 -6.82 -13.26 2.13
N LEU A 672 -7.32 -13.55 3.34
CA LEU A 672 -6.57 -13.31 4.58
C LEU A 672 -5.23 -14.04 4.62
N LYS A 673 -5.19 -15.32 4.19
CA LYS A 673 -3.92 -16.09 4.15
C LYS A 673 -2.94 -15.63 3.08
N ARG A 674 -3.36 -14.70 2.21
CA ARG A 674 -2.54 -14.17 1.12
C ARG A 674 -1.95 -12.82 1.42
N PHE A 675 -2.35 -12.18 2.52
CA PHE A 675 -1.71 -10.95 2.96
C PHE A 675 -0.27 -11.19 3.42
N VAL A 676 0.61 -10.28 3.05
CA VAL A 676 1.93 -10.13 3.66
C VAL A 676 1.81 -9.06 4.72
N ASN A 677 1.84 -9.49 5.98
CA ASN A 677 1.79 -8.60 7.12
C ASN A 677 3.22 -8.21 7.49
N PHE A 678 3.45 -6.95 7.82
CA PHE A 678 4.76 -6.44 8.22
C PHE A 678 4.60 -5.23 9.14
N MET A 679 5.61 -5.00 9.99
CA MET A 679 5.71 -3.79 10.82
C MET A 679 6.63 -2.73 10.20
N SER A 680 7.48 -3.15 9.26
CA SER A 680 8.30 -2.27 8.44
C SER A 680 8.66 -3.01 7.15
N ASN A 681 8.93 -2.24 6.11
CA ASN A 681 9.52 -2.72 4.86
C ASN A 681 10.68 -1.73 4.48
N PRO A 682 11.43 -1.98 3.40
CA PRO A 682 12.55 -1.11 3.01
C PRO A 682 12.17 0.36 2.76
N ASP A 683 10.94 0.62 2.33
CA ASP A 683 10.45 1.96 1.97
C ASP A 683 9.80 2.70 3.14
N GLU A 684 9.55 2.03 4.26
CA GLU A 684 8.89 2.56 5.46
C GLU A 684 9.90 2.87 6.58
N GLN A 685 9.46 3.56 7.63
CA GLN A 685 10.28 3.76 8.82
C GLN A 685 10.55 2.43 9.54
N THR A 686 11.63 2.35 10.33
CA THR A 686 11.95 1.12 11.07
C THR A 686 10.84 0.75 12.06
N ALA A 687 10.70 -0.54 12.38
CA ALA A 687 9.65 -1.00 13.29
C ALA A 687 9.75 -0.35 14.67
N VAL A 688 10.96 -0.14 15.20
CA VAL A 688 11.19 0.57 16.48
C VAL A 688 10.77 2.03 16.38
N ALA A 689 11.05 2.72 15.27
CA ALA A 689 10.61 4.10 15.09
C ALA A 689 9.08 4.24 15.03
N GLN A 690 8.39 3.23 14.51
CA GLN A 690 6.93 3.24 14.36
C GLN A 690 6.16 2.76 15.60
N PHE A 691 6.68 1.76 16.33
CA PHE A 691 5.97 1.08 17.42
C PHE A 691 6.67 1.18 18.78
N GLY A 692 7.88 1.74 18.84
CA GLY A 692 8.76 1.68 20.02
C GLY A 692 9.38 0.30 20.21
N SER A 693 9.92 0.05 21.40
CA SER A 693 10.54 -1.22 21.82
C SER A 693 9.81 -1.91 22.99
N GLY A 694 8.68 -1.35 23.42
CA GLY A 694 7.87 -1.83 24.55
C GLY A 694 6.76 -2.81 24.15
N ASP A 695 5.75 -2.94 25.00
CA ASP A 695 4.71 -3.96 24.82
C ASP A 695 3.83 -3.75 23.59
N LYS A 696 3.67 -2.51 23.11
CA LYS A 696 2.99 -2.25 21.83
C LYS A 696 3.70 -2.97 20.67
N TYR A 697 5.02 -2.89 20.61
CA TYR A 697 5.82 -3.56 19.58
C TYR A 697 5.64 -5.08 19.63
N PHE A 698 5.76 -5.68 20.82
CA PHE A 698 5.61 -7.14 20.99
C PHE A 698 4.17 -7.61 20.77
N GLY A 699 3.20 -6.78 21.10
CA GLY A 699 1.79 -7.02 20.83
C GLY A 699 1.48 -7.13 19.34
N VAL A 700 1.99 -6.17 18.56
CA VAL A 700 1.87 -6.20 17.10
C VAL A 700 2.72 -7.34 16.48
N CYS A 701 3.91 -7.64 17.02
CA CYS A 701 4.69 -8.82 16.60
C CYS A 701 3.95 -10.14 16.86
N THR A 702 3.19 -10.22 17.96
CA THR A 702 2.36 -11.39 18.26
C THR A 702 1.30 -11.56 17.20
N MET A 703 0.57 -10.49 16.85
CA MET A 703 -0.38 -10.52 15.73
C MET A 703 0.29 -10.88 14.40
N LEU A 704 1.49 -10.36 14.14
CA LEU A 704 2.25 -10.67 12.93
C LEU A 704 2.52 -12.18 12.82
N ALA A 705 2.87 -12.83 13.94
CA ALA A 705 3.16 -14.27 13.98
C ALA A 705 1.90 -15.16 13.91
N THR A 706 0.78 -14.73 14.52
CA THR A 706 -0.39 -15.59 14.77
C THR A 706 -1.62 -15.31 13.88
N MET A 707 -1.60 -14.24 13.09
CA MET A 707 -2.61 -14.00 12.05
C MET A 707 -2.36 -14.88 10.81
N PRO A 708 -3.43 -15.23 10.05
CA PRO A 708 -3.26 -15.75 8.70
C PRO A 708 -2.49 -14.76 7.82
N GLY A 709 -1.79 -15.29 6.82
CA GLY A 709 -0.94 -14.49 5.94
C GLY A 709 0.54 -14.64 6.26
N MET A 710 1.41 -14.15 5.38
CA MET A 710 2.85 -14.30 5.50
C MET A 710 3.45 -13.20 6.38
N PRO A 711 4.07 -13.51 7.54
CA PRO A 711 4.85 -12.53 8.28
C PRO A 711 6.13 -12.17 7.54
N MET A 712 6.38 -10.87 7.41
CA MET A 712 7.65 -10.33 6.93
C MET A 712 8.32 -9.50 8.02
N ILE A 713 9.57 -9.85 8.33
CA ILE A 713 10.44 -9.17 9.30
C ILE A 713 11.40 -8.26 8.53
N GLY A 714 11.40 -6.97 8.87
CA GLY A 714 12.25 -5.97 8.22
C GLY A 714 13.74 -6.07 8.61
N HIS A 715 14.60 -5.41 7.83
CA HIS A 715 16.02 -5.30 8.14
C HIS A 715 16.21 -4.64 9.51
N GLY A 716 16.95 -5.29 10.42
CA GLY A 716 17.31 -4.70 11.71
C GLY A 716 16.19 -4.69 12.74
N GLN A 717 15.02 -5.27 12.41
CA GLN A 717 13.84 -5.26 13.28
C GLN A 717 14.08 -6.05 14.58
N ILE A 718 14.74 -7.21 14.50
CA ILE A 718 15.04 -8.04 15.69
C ILE A 718 16.10 -7.36 16.55
N GLU A 719 17.11 -6.78 15.91
CA GLU A 719 18.25 -6.11 16.52
C GLU A 719 17.89 -4.73 17.10
N GLY A 720 16.77 -4.15 16.67
CA GLY A 720 16.28 -2.84 17.14
C GLY A 720 16.93 -1.64 16.45
N PHE A 721 17.48 -1.82 15.25
CA PHE A 721 18.16 -0.74 14.52
C PHE A 721 17.19 0.38 14.12
N THR A 722 17.68 1.62 14.24
CA THR A 722 16.90 2.84 13.97
C THR A 722 17.22 3.46 12.62
N GLU A 723 18.34 3.11 12.00
CA GLU A 723 18.66 3.56 10.65
C GLU A 723 17.77 2.90 9.60
N LYS A 724 17.14 3.74 8.77
CA LYS A 724 16.43 3.30 7.57
C LYS A 724 17.40 3.30 6.39
N TYR A 725 17.55 2.15 5.74
CA TYR A 725 18.45 2.00 4.60
C TYR A 725 17.71 2.24 3.28
N GLY A 726 18.09 3.29 2.56
CA GLY A 726 17.68 3.49 1.17
C GLY A 726 18.35 2.50 0.21
N MET A 727 17.87 2.47 -1.04
CA MET A 727 18.33 1.51 -2.05
C MET A 727 19.78 1.74 -2.55
N GLU A 728 20.39 2.87 -2.20
CA GLU A 728 21.79 3.23 -2.48
C GLU A 728 22.80 2.81 -1.40
N TYR A 729 22.33 2.38 -0.23
CA TYR A 729 23.23 2.13 0.89
C TYR A 729 24.11 0.90 0.63
N THR A 730 25.39 1.03 0.96
CA THR A 730 26.40 -0.04 0.85
C THR A 730 26.89 -0.54 2.21
N LYS A 731 26.66 0.25 3.27
CA LYS A 731 27.04 0.01 4.66
C LYS A 731 26.08 0.77 5.58
N ALA A 732 26.10 0.45 6.87
CA ALA A 732 25.45 1.31 7.86
C ALA A 732 26.26 2.60 8.04
N TYR A 733 25.59 3.73 8.25
CA TYR A 733 26.27 4.99 8.58
C TYR A 733 26.22 5.26 10.08
N LYS A 734 25.26 4.67 10.79
CA LYS A 734 25.24 4.63 12.24
C LYS A 734 25.92 3.36 12.75
N ASP A 735 26.83 3.52 13.71
CA ASP A 735 27.37 2.41 14.50
C ASP A 735 26.35 2.01 15.57
N GLU A 736 25.33 1.25 15.16
CA GLU A 736 24.30 0.70 16.05
C GLU A 736 24.70 -0.69 16.53
N LYS A 737 24.56 -0.96 17.83
CA LYS A 737 24.67 -2.32 18.39
C LYS A 737 23.28 -2.88 18.67
N PRO A 738 23.08 -4.21 18.52
CA PRO A 738 21.79 -4.82 18.83
C PRO A 738 21.33 -4.51 20.26
N ASP A 739 20.06 -4.16 20.42
CA ASP A 739 19.41 -4.05 21.73
C ASP A 739 19.16 -5.46 22.28
N GLN A 740 20.04 -5.91 23.19
CA GLN A 740 19.96 -7.27 23.72
C GLN A 740 18.64 -7.53 24.47
N VAL A 741 18.05 -6.52 25.12
CA VAL A 741 16.76 -6.69 25.81
C VAL A 741 15.66 -6.96 24.79
N LEU A 742 15.66 -6.23 23.67
CA LEU A 742 14.72 -6.46 22.59
C LEU A 742 14.91 -7.85 21.96
N VAL A 743 16.15 -8.26 21.71
CA VAL A 743 16.48 -9.59 21.15
C VAL A 743 16.02 -10.70 22.10
N ASP A 744 16.35 -10.61 23.39
CA ASP A 744 15.98 -11.61 24.41
C ASP A 744 14.45 -11.75 24.52
N ARG A 745 13.72 -10.64 24.42
CA ARG A 745 12.25 -10.67 24.38
C ARG A 745 11.70 -11.32 23.11
N HIS A 746 12.33 -11.15 21.95
CA HIS A 746 11.93 -11.89 20.74
C HIS A 746 12.15 -13.40 20.91
N GLU A 747 13.29 -13.80 21.46
CA GLU A 747 13.62 -15.21 21.74
C GLU A 747 12.59 -15.85 22.67
N LYS A 748 12.11 -15.12 23.68
CA LYS A 748 11.12 -15.58 24.64
C LYS A 748 9.68 -15.52 24.12
N GLU A 749 9.26 -14.41 23.52
CA GLU A 749 7.84 -14.11 23.26
C GLU A 749 7.41 -14.40 21.81
N ILE A 750 8.30 -14.26 20.82
CA ILE A 750 7.92 -14.25 19.39
C ILE A 750 8.41 -15.48 18.64
N PHE A 751 9.67 -15.88 18.79
CA PHE A 751 10.22 -17.01 18.03
C PHE A 751 9.55 -18.35 18.32
N PRO A 752 9.05 -18.65 19.54
CA PRO A 752 8.19 -19.82 19.73
C PRO A 752 6.96 -19.81 18.81
N LEU A 753 6.32 -18.65 18.63
CA LEU A 753 5.16 -18.49 17.74
C LEU A 753 5.54 -18.68 16.26
N LEU A 754 6.70 -18.17 15.85
CA LEU A 754 7.21 -18.37 14.49
C LEU A 754 7.55 -19.84 14.21
N ARG A 755 8.09 -20.58 15.18
CA ARG A 755 8.29 -22.04 15.05
C ARG A 755 6.96 -22.79 14.93
N MET A 756 5.91 -22.28 15.55
CA MET A 756 4.53 -22.78 15.44
C MET A 756 3.77 -22.24 14.22
N ARG A 757 4.43 -21.55 13.27
CA ARG A 757 3.78 -20.82 12.18
C ARG A 757 2.74 -21.62 11.40
N LYS A 758 2.93 -22.93 11.22
CA LYS A 758 1.97 -23.83 10.56
C LYS A 758 0.59 -23.86 11.24
N LEU A 759 0.51 -23.60 12.53
CA LEU A 759 -0.74 -23.53 13.31
C LEU A 759 -1.60 -22.32 12.92
N PHE A 760 -0.96 -21.23 12.50
CA PHE A 760 -1.59 -19.93 12.28
C PHE A 760 -1.74 -19.57 10.80
N ALA A 761 -1.29 -20.45 9.90
CA ALA A 761 -1.09 -20.08 8.51
C ALA A 761 -2.36 -20.05 7.67
N GLU A 762 -3.25 -21.00 7.91
CA GLU A 762 -4.48 -21.17 7.15
C GLU A 762 -5.65 -20.36 7.75
N VAL A 763 -6.76 -20.34 7.02
CA VAL A 763 -7.99 -19.58 7.38
C VAL A 763 -9.17 -20.48 7.74
N GLU A 764 -9.03 -21.80 7.57
CA GLU A 764 -10.10 -22.77 7.82
C GLU A 764 -10.64 -22.68 9.25
N HIS A 765 -9.72 -22.61 10.23
CA HIS A 765 -10.04 -22.48 11.65
C HIS A 765 -9.83 -21.07 12.21
N PHE A 766 -9.63 -20.09 11.32
CA PHE A 766 -9.53 -18.70 11.71
C PHE A 766 -10.91 -18.12 12.01
N HIS A 767 -11.11 -17.66 13.24
CA HIS A 767 -12.34 -17.01 13.68
C HIS A 767 -12.01 -15.76 14.49
N LEU A 768 -12.39 -14.59 13.97
CA LEU A 768 -12.36 -13.32 14.71
C LEU A 768 -13.58 -13.23 15.64
N PHE A 769 -13.40 -12.70 16.84
CA PHE A 769 -14.46 -12.46 17.82
C PHE A 769 -14.61 -10.97 18.12
N ASP A 770 -15.85 -10.58 18.45
CA ASP A 770 -16.12 -9.29 19.09
C ASP A 770 -15.90 -9.42 20.60
N PHE A 771 -14.99 -8.60 21.12
CA PHE A 771 -14.70 -8.52 22.54
C PHE A 771 -15.74 -7.60 23.19
N ILE A 772 -16.67 -8.19 23.93
CA ILE A 772 -17.77 -7.47 24.55
C ILE A 772 -17.34 -7.09 25.96
N THR A 773 -17.26 -5.78 26.25
CA THR A 773 -16.93 -5.29 27.58
C THR A 773 -18.01 -5.66 28.59
N ASP A 774 -17.71 -5.54 29.87
CA ASP A 774 -18.69 -5.79 30.94
C ASP A 774 -19.89 -4.81 30.87
N GLU A 775 -19.74 -3.64 30.21
CA GLU A 775 -20.84 -2.70 29.92
C GLU A 775 -21.65 -3.05 28.66
N GLY A 776 -21.28 -4.11 27.92
CA GLY A 776 -22.06 -4.66 26.82
C GLY A 776 -21.82 -4.04 25.44
N HIS A 777 -20.73 -3.30 25.23
CA HIS A 777 -20.34 -2.79 23.92
C HIS A 777 -19.07 -3.49 23.41
N VAL A 778 -18.79 -3.39 22.10
CA VAL A 778 -17.58 -3.96 21.51
C VAL A 778 -16.41 -3.02 21.80
N ASP A 779 -15.34 -3.53 22.42
CA ASP A 779 -14.07 -2.81 22.49
C ASP A 779 -13.27 -3.06 21.21
N GLU A 780 -13.23 -2.05 20.35
CA GLU A 780 -12.51 -2.12 19.08
C GLU A 780 -10.98 -2.13 19.27
N ASN A 781 -10.45 -1.91 20.48
CA ASN A 781 -9.01 -1.98 20.75
C ASN A 781 -8.52 -3.41 21.00
N VAL A 782 -9.43 -4.33 21.35
CA VAL A 782 -9.08 -5.71 21.67
C VAL A 782 -9.26 -6.58 20.43
N PHE A 783 -8.17 -7.19 19.97
CA PHE A 783 -8.17 -8.24 18.96
C PHE A 783 -8.26 -9.60 19.66
N ALA A 784 -9.31 -10.35 19.36
CA ALA A 784 -9.51 -11.69 19.88
C ALA A 784 -9.85 -12.64 18.74
N TYR A 785 -9.04 -13.68 18.53
CA TYR A 785 -9.24 -14.63 17.44
C TYR A 785 -8.68 -16.01 17.77
N SER A 786 -9.31 -17.03 17.20
CA SER A 786 -8.77 -18.39 17.20
C SER A 786 -8.15 -18.71 15.85
N ASN A 787 -7.16 -19.60 15.83
CA ASN A 787 -6.72 -20.29 14.62
C ASN A 787 -6.28 -21.72 14.96
N GLY A 788 -5.99 -22.52 13.94
CA GLY A 788 -5.54 -23.88 14.15
C GLY A 788 -5.24 -24.65 12.87
N ARG A 789 -4.85 -25.92 13.04
CA ARG A 789 -4.56 -26.86 11.97
C ARG A 789 -5.17 -28.22 12.29
N GLY A 790 -5.77 -28.87 11.28
CA GLY A 790 -6.43 -30.16 11.47
C GLY A 790 -7.58 -30.06 12.48
N GLU A 791 -7.99 -31.16 13.11
CA GLU A 791 -9.11 -31.12 14.08
C GLU A 791 -8.66 -30.80 15.51
N GLU A 792 -7.43 -31.14 15.88
CA GLU A 792 -6.97 -31.16 17.26
C GLU A 792 -6.19 -29.90 17.66
N ASP A 793 -5.33 -29.36 16.77
CA ASP A 793 -4.46 -28.23 17.10
C ASP A 793 -5.20 -26.89 16.96
N ARG A 794 -5.42 -26.20 18.07
CA ARG A 794 -6.08 -24.89 18.13
C ARG A 794 -5.30 -23.96 19.04
N ALA A 795 -5.46 -22.67 18.79
CA ALA A 795 -4.95 -21.61 19.65
C ALA A 795 -5.96 -20.47 19.73
N LEU A 796 -5.90 -19.71 20.83
CA LEU A 796 -6.71 -18.54 21.08
C LEU A 796 -5.82 -17.37 21.49
N ILE A 797 -5.96 -16.26 20.78
CA ILE A 797 -5.10 -15.09 20.93
C ILE A 797 -5.95 -13.89 21.35
N PHE A 798 -5.45 -13.16 22.35
CA PHE A 798 -5.95 -11.86 22.75
C PHE A 798 -4.84 -10.83 22.67
N TYR A 799 -5.17 -9.63 22.20
CA TYR A 799 -4.27 -8.49 22.22
C TYR A 799 -5.05 -7.18 22.38
N ASN A 800 -4.65 -6.36 23.34
CA ASN A 800 -5.20 -5.01 23.52
C ASN A 800 -4.27 -3.97 22.90
N ASN A 801 -4.54 -3.47 21.68
CA ASN A 801 -3.71 -2.43 21.05
C ASN A 801 -4.07 -1.01 21.53
N CYS A 802 -4.10 -0.82 22.85
CA CYS A 802 -4.36 0.47 23.49
C CYS A 802 -3.68 0.47 24.86
N TRP A 803 -3.29 1.65 25.34
CA TRP A 803 -2.67 1.79 26.66
C TRP A 803 -3.66 1.57 27.83
N LYS A 804 -4.97 1.66 27.58
CA LYS A 804 -6.00 1.49 28.62
C LYS A 804 -6.27 0.01 28.85
N ARG A 805 -6.46 -0.38 30.11
CA ARG A 805 -6.96 -1.72 30.48
C ARG A 805 -8.37 -1.94 29.91
N SER A 806 -8.65 -3.17 29.50
CA SER A 806 -9.96 -3.63 29.05
C SER A 806 -10.33 -4.95 29.75
N ALA A 807 -11.62 -5.15 30.02
CA ALA A 807 -12.16 -6.35 30.65
C ALA A 807 -13.50 -6.70 30.00
N GLY A 808 -13.71 -7.99 29.73
CA GLY A 808 -14.86 -8.43 28.97
C GLY A 808 -14.73 -9.87 28.51
N ARG A 809 -15.55 -10.25 27.53
CA ARG A 809 -15.64 -11.64 27.06
C ARG A 809 -15.81 -11.78 25.55
N ILE A 810 -15.44 -12.94 25.04
CA ILE A 810 -15.81 -13.42 23.71
C ILE A 810 -16.74 -14.61 23.81
N ALA A 811 -17.71 -14.73 22.90
CA ALA A 811 -18.65 -15.85 22.90
C ALA A 811 -18.97 -16.35 21.50
N LEU A 812 -19.29 -15.43 20.58
CA LEU A 812 -19.65 -15.74 19.19
C LEU A 812 -18.68 -15.06 18.23
N SER A 813 -18.23 -15.79 17.21
CA SER A 813 -17.38 -15.23 16.17
C SER A 813 -18.13 -14.16 15.38
N CYS A 814 -17.40 -13.20 14.84
CA CYS A 814 -17.91 -12.32 13.79
C CYS A 814 -18.34 -13.17 12.56
N PRO A 815 -19.28 -12.68 11.73
CA PRO A 815 -19.71 -13.37 10.53
C PRO A 815 -18.56 -13.63 9.57
N TYR A 816 -18.61 -14.77 8.89
CA TYR A 816 -17.69 -15.10 7.82
C TYR A 816 -18.35 -15.91 6.72
N THR A 817 -17.80 -15.86 5.51
CA THR A 817 -18.30 -16.63 4.38
C THR A 817 -17.78 -18.06 4.40
N GLU A 818 -18.70 -19.01 4.31
CA GLU A 818 -18.46 -20.42 4.04
C GLU A 818 -18.95 -20.75 2.62
N LYS A 819 -18.11 -21.42 1.83
CA LYS A 819 -18.44 -21.86 0.46
C LYS A 819 -18.99 -23.28 0.53
N ALA A 820 -20.24 -23.48 0.09
CA ALA A 820 -20.79 -24.81 -0.12
C ALA A 820 -20.18 -25.46 -1.38
N GLU A 821 -20.24 -26.79 -1.50
CA GLU A 821 -19.72 -27.55 -2.67
C GLU A 821 -20.29 -27.07 -4.02
N ASN A 822 -21.49 -26.46 -4.01
CA ASN A 822 -22.12 -25.89 -5.21
C ASN A 822 -21.69 -24.45 -5.52
N GLY A 823 -20.67 -23.92 -4.84
CA GLY A 823 -20.15 -22.56 -4.99
C GLY A 823 -20.98 -21.45 -4.34
N LYS A 824 -22.14 -21.76 -3.71
CA LYS A 824 -22.94 -20.74 -3.00
C LYS A 824 -22.26 -20.34 -1.69
N LYS A 825 -22.06 -19.02 -1.53
CA LYS A 825 -21.54 -18.40 -0.31
C LYS A 825 -22.67 -18.22 0.72
N ARG A 826 -22.43 -18.59 1.97
CA ARG A 826 -23.34 -18.32 3.11
C ARG A 826 -22.56 -17.75 4.28
N LEU A 827 -23.13 -16.74 4.95
CA LEU A 827 -22.56 -16.23 6.18
C LEU A 827 -22.83 -17.20 7.34
N ARG A 828 -21.80 -17.46 8.13
CA ARG A 828 -21.81 -18.32 9.32
C ARG A 828 -21.17 -17.59 10.49
N THR A 829 -21.53 -18.03 11.69
CA THR A 829 -20.85 -17.71 12.94
C THR A 829 -20.60 -19.02 13.70
N LYS A 830 -19.63 -19.02 14.63
CA LYS A 830 -19.38 -20.14 15.54
C LYS A 830 -19.31 -19.65 16.98
N SER A 831 -19.79 -20.45 17.92
CA SER A 831 -19.49 -20.23 19.33
C SER A 831 -18.00 -20.47 19.60
N ILE A 832 -17.49 -19.96 20.72
CA ILE A 832 -16.10 -20.19 21.13
C ILE A 832 -15.82 -21.69 21.34
N ALA A 833 -16.79 -22.46 21.88
CA ALA A 833 -16.65 -23.90 22.03
C ALA A 833 -16.54 -24.60 20.65
N GLN A 834 -17.38 -24.22 19.69
CA GLN A 834 -17.30 -24.75 18.32
C GLN A 834 -16.01 -24.37 17.59
N ALA A 835 -15.52 -23.14 17.79
CA ALA A 835 -14.28 -22.67 17.17
C ALA A 835 -13.05 -23.42 17.68
N LEU A 836 -13.04 -23.76 18.97
CA LEU A 836 -11.98 -24.54 19.61
C LEU A 836 -12.19 -26.08 19.52
N GLY A 837 -13.30 -26.52 18.93
CA GLY A 837 -13.62 -27.95 18.78
C GLY A 837 -13.88 -28.64 20.13
N LEU A 838 -14.68 -28.01 20.99
CA LEU A 838 -15.01 -28.52 22.33
C LEU A 838 -16.39 -29.16 22.32
N ASP A 839 -16.55 -30.22 23.12
CA ASP A 839 -17.85 -30.79 23.45
C ASP A 839 -18.39 -30.13 24.73
N PRO A 840 -19.47 -29.33 24.67
CA PRO A 840 -20.05 -28.67 25.84
C PRO A 840 -20.83 -29.63 26.77
N GLY A 841 -20.79 -30.94 26.51
CA GLY A 841 -21.35 -31.96 27.38
C GLY A 841 -20.85 -31.90 28.84
N PRO A 842 -21.67 -32.39 29.80
CA PRO A 842 -21.30 -32.37 31.21
C PRO A 842 -20.05 -33.22 31.47
N GLY A 843 -19.18 -32.75 32.36
CA GLY A 843 -17.91 -33.41 32.69
C GLY A 843 -16.78 -33.17 31.69
N ASN A 844 -16.98 -32.34 30.66
CA ASN A 844 -15.92 -31.96 29.73
C ASN A 844 -15.20 -30.68 30.13
N TYR A 845 -13.88 -30.71 30.15
CA TYR A 845 -12.99 -29.61 30.52
C TYR A 845 -11.97 -29.33 29.42
N LEU A 846 -11.51 -28.09 29.38
CA LEU A 846 -10.39 -27.65 28.58
C LEU A 846 -9.28 -27.19 29.52
N ALA A 847 -8.13 -27.84 29.46
CA ALA A 847 -6.89 -27.30 30.01
C ALA A 847 -6.12 -26.60 28.88
N ALA A 848 -5.78 -25.33 29.06
CA ALA A 848 -5.12 -24.51 28.06
C ALA A 848 -3.88 -23.84 28.67
N ARG A 849 -2.76 -23.91 27.97
CA ARG A 849 -1.52 -23.28 28.43
C ARG A 849 -1.37 -21.88 27.83
N GLU A 850 -1.14 -20.88 28.68
CA GLU A 850 -0.82 -19.53 28.24
C GLU A 850 0.69 -19.41 28.04
N LEU A 851 1.14 -19.16 26.81
CA LEU A 851 2.55 -19.35 26.42
C LEU A 851 3.52 -18.34 27.04
N ARG A 852 3.05 -17.16 27.49
CA ARG A 852 3.94 -16.14 28.08
C ARG A 852 4.24 -16.40 29.56
N SER A 853 3.20 -16.75 30.32
CA SER A 853 3.27 -17.09 31.75
C SER A 853 3.61 -18.56 31.99
N GLU A 854 3.47 -19.40 30.96
CA GLU A 854 3.61 -20.85 30.98
C GLU A 854 2.61 -21.58 31.88
N LEU A 855 1.60 -20.86 32.39
CA LEU A 855 0.58 -21.42 33.27
C LEU A 855 -0.52 -22.13 32.49
N TRP A 856 -0.96 -23.26 33.02
CA TRP A 856 -2.16 -23.97 32.63
C TRP A 856 -3.39 -23.36 33.29
N HIS A 857 -4.42 -23.14 32.50
CA HIS A 857 -5.73 -22.66 32.94
C HIS A 857 -6.79 -23.70 32.60
N LEU A 858 -7.69 -23.96 33.55
CA LEU A 858 -8.74 -24.96 33.43
C LEU A 858 -10.11 -24.31 33.25
N PHE A 859 -10.86 -24.77 32.25
CA PHE A 859 -12.18 -24.26 31.90
C PHE A 859 -13.18 -25.41 31.78
N ARG A 860 -14.43 -25.17 32.18
CA ARG A 860 -15.56 -26.06 31.84
C ARG A 860 -16.03 -25.75 30.44
N CYS A 861 -16.18 -26.78 29.60
CA CYS A 861 -16.64 -26.58 28.22
C CYS A 861 -18.09 -26.05 28.17
N SER A 862 -18.94 -26.43 29.13
CA SER A 862 -20.31 -25.91 29.28
C SER A 862 -20.36 -24.41 29.58
N ASP A 863 -19.40 -23.90 30.37
CA ASP A 863 -19.32 -22.48 30.74
C ASP A 863 -18.84 -21.65 29.55
N LEU A 864 -17.88 -22.17 28.78
CA LEU A 864 -17.42 -21.52 27.54
C LEU A 864 -18.54 -21.40 26.50
N GLU A 865 -19.40 -22.42 26.36
CA GLU A 865 -20.54 -22.38 25.44
C GLU A 865 -21.63 -21.39 25.89
N SER A 866 -21.95 -21.37 27.19
CA SER A 866 -23.08 -20.58 27.71
C SER A 866 -22.73 -19.15 28.11
N GLN A 867 -21.52 -18.92 28.62
CA GLN A 867 -21.08 -17.64 29.18
C GLN A 867 -19.97 -16.98 28.35
N GLY A 868 -19.27 -17.74 27.51
CA GLY A 868 -18.12 -17.28 26.75
C GLY A 868 -16.80 -17.38 27.53
N TRP A 869 -15.75 -16.81 26.96
CA TRP A 869 -14.42 -16.71 27.56
C TRP A 869 -14.19 -15.28 28.08
N HIS A 870 -14.20 -15.10 29.40
CA HIS A 870 -13.91 -13.81 30.03
C HIS A 870 -12.40 -13.63 30.25
N VAL A 871 -11.91 -12.42 30.02
CA VAL A 871 -10.50 -12.08 30.22
C VAL A 871 -10.33 -10.59 30.52
N GLU A 872 -9.31 -10.28 31.31
CA GLU A 872 -8.87 -8.92 31.61
C GLU A 872 -7.49 -8.70 30.98
N LEU A 873 -7.33 -7.58 30.27
CA LEU A 873 -6.12 -7.24 29.53
C LEU A 873 -5.64 -5.85 29.95
N GLU A 874 -4.44 -5.78 30.51
CA GLU A 874 -3.71 -4.52 30.69
C GLU A 874 -3.38 -3.88 29.33
N GLY A 875 -2.95 -2.62 29.36
CA GLY A 875 -2.59 -1.90 28.13
C GLY A 875 -1.48 -2.60 27.36
N TYR A 876 -1.67 -2.81 26.05
CA TYR A 876 -0.74 -3.55 25.18
C TYR A 876 -0.48 -5.01 25.56
N GLN A 877 -1.26 -5.59 26.48
CA GLN A 877 -1.08 -6.98 26.88
C GLN A 877 -1.53 -7.95 25.78
N THR A 878 -0.77 -9.03 25.61
CA THR A 878 -1.16 -10.20 24.81
C THR A 878 -1.32 -11.42 25.70
N LEU A 879 -2.27 -12.27 25.36
CA LEU A 879 -2.38 -13.63 25.89
C LEU A 879 -2.47 -14.60 24.71
N VAL A 880 -1.65 -15.65 24.73
CA VAL A 880 -1.67 -16.68 23.69
C VAL A 880 -1.89 -18.03 24.35
N PHE A 881 -3.11 -18.53 24.25
CA PHE A 881 -3.44 -19.88 24.69
C PHE A 881 -3.18 -20.87 23.56
N ALA A 882 -2.28 -21.81 23.80
CA ALA A 882 -1.98 -22.93 22.91
C ALA A 882 -1.89 -24.22 23.73
N GLU A 883 -1.52 -25.34 23.10
CA GLU A 883 -1.44 -26.66 23.77
C GLU A 883 -2.76 -27.03 24.47
N LEU A 884 -3.85 -27.01 23.70
CA LEU A 884 -5.19 -27.24 24.24
C LEU A 884 -5.45 -28.73 24.50
N SER A 885 -5.60 -29.11 25.76
CA SER A 885 -5.97 -30.45 26.20
C SER A 885 -7.46 -30.52 26.52
N ARG A 886 -8.19 -31.34 25.76
CA ARG A 886 -9.64 -31.56 25.90
C ARG A 886 -9.84 -32.84 26.70
N VAL A 887 -10.51 -32.76 27.85
CA VAL A 887 -10.60 -33.87 28.79
C VAL A 887 -12.03 -34.14 29.22
N HIS A 888 -12.40 -35.41 29.24
CA HIS A 888 -13.63 -35.88 29.89
C HIS A 888 -13.31 -36.40 31.30
N ASP A 889 -13.88 -35.77 32.32
CA ASP A 889 -13.60 -36.07 33.72
C ASP A 889 -14.40 -37.29 34.21
N MET A 890 -13.75 -38.46 34.17
CA MET A 890 -14.33 -39.71 34.66
C MET A 890 -14.35 -39.81 36.19
N GLY A 891 -13.44 -39.10 36.88
CA GLY A 891 -13.17 -39.29 38.31
C GLY A 891 -13.59 -38.11 39.21
N GLY A 892 -14.09 -37.02 38.64
CA GLY A 892 -14.38 -35.77 39.36
C GLY A 892 -13.11 -35.00 39.76
N ASN A 893 -11.94 -35.34 39.21
CA ASN A 893 -10.66 -34.73 39.58
C ASN A 893 -10.55 -33.32 38.97
N TYR A 894 -10.91 -33.17 37.71
CA TYR A 894 -10.88 -31.88 37.02
C TYR A 894 -11.94 -30.94 37.60
N GLU A 895 -13.11 -31.44 37.96
CA GLU A 895 -14.14 -30.64 38.64
C GLU A 895 -13.65 -30.07 39.98
N ARG A 896 -13.00 -30.92 40.79
CA ARG A 896 -12.40 -30.52 42.07
C ARG A 896 -11.30 -29.50 41.85
N LEU A 897 -10.38 -29.77 40.92
CA LEU A 897 -9.30 -28.86 40.59
C LEU A 897 -9.84 -27.50 40.14
N TRP A 898 -10.79 -27.48 39.21
CA TRP A 898 -11.42 -26.26 38.71
C TRP A 898 -12.02 -25.42 39.85
N THR A 899 -12.73 -26.08 40.77
CA THR A 899 -13.35 -25.44 41.94
C THR A 899 -12.31 -24.83 42.90
N THR A 900 -11.17 -25.50 43.06
CA THR A 900 -10.05 -25.02 43.88
C THR A 900 -9.33 -23.85 43.24
N LEU A 901 -9.07 -23.91 41.93
CA LEU A 901 -8.33 -22.87 41.20
C LEU A 901 -9.08 -21.55 41.10
N ARG A 902 -10.41 -21.58 40.95
CA ARG A 902 -11.26 -20.38 40.78
C ARG A 902 -10.69 -19.40 39.74
N GLY A 903 -10.24 -19.94 38.61
CA GLY A 903 -9.66 -19.17 37.50
C GLY A 903 -8.16 -18.86 37.59
N LYS A 904 -7.48 -19.21 38.69
CA LYS A 904 -6.02 -19.08 38.78
C LYS A 904 -5.32 -20.11 37.88
N GLY A 905 -4.22 -19.69 37.26
CA GLY A 905 -3.35 -20.59 36.50
C GLY A 905 -2.44 -21.42 37.41
N ILE A 906 -1.99 -22.58 36.91
CA ILE A 906 -1.09 -23.52 37.59
C ILE A 906 0.12 -23.84 36.71
N ALA A 907 1.29 -24.02 37.33
CA ALA A 907 2.52 -24.28 36.58
C ALA A 907 2.58 -25.72 36.03
N ASP A 908 2.15 -26.69 36.84
CA ASP A 908 2.12 -28.10 36.48
C ASP A 908 0.70 -28.64 36.62
N LEU A 909 0.16 -29.15 35.52
CA LEU A 909 -1.21 -29.69 35.48
C LEU A 909 -1.29 -31.06 36.16
N ASP A 910 -0.25 -31.88 36.05
CA ASP A 910 -0.25 -33.25 36.56
C ASP A 910 -0.16 -33.24 38.09
N ASP A 911 0.76 -32.45 38.65
CA ASP A 911 0.88 -32.26 40.12
C ASP A 911 -0.43 -31.73 40.73
N ALA A 912 -1.05 -30.75 40.08
CA ALA A 912 -2.29 -30.16 40.56
C ALA A 912 -3.48 -31.12 40.47
N LEU A 913 -3.50 -32.00 39.45
CA LEU A 913 -4.50 -33.06 39.33
C LEU A 913 -4.29 -34.16 40.37
N GLU A 914 -3.04 -34.51 40.68
CA GLU A 914 -2.71 -35.44 41.76
C GLU A 914 -3.24 -34.90 43.10
N GLU A 915 -2.97 -33.64 43.41
CA GLU A 915 -3.50 -32.96 44.59
C GLU A 915 -5.03 -32.98 44.63
N ALA A 916 -5.68 -32.64 43.51
CA ALA A 916 -7.14 -32.65 43.40
C ALA A 916 -7.76 -34.06 43.51
N SER A 917 -7.01 -35.11 43.14
CA SER A 917 -7.47 -36.49 43.27
C SER A 917 -7.52 -36.97 44.73
N ARG A 918 -6.67 -36.39 45.61
CA ARG A 918 -6.51 -36.78 47.02
C ARG A 918 -6.70 -35.59 47.97
N PRO A 919 -7.86 -34.92 47.97
CA PRO A 919 -8.04 -33.66 48.72
C PRO A 919 -7.84 -33.83 50.23
N GLU A 920 -8.19 -34.99 50.80
CA GLU A 920 -8.02 -35.25 52.23
C GLU A 920 -6.55 -35.43 52.63
N LEU A 921 -5.72 -36.02 51.74
CA LEU A 921 -4.30 -36.20 51.96
C LEU A 921 -3.58 -34.86 51.97
N TYR A 922 -3.80 -34.06 50.92
CA TYR A 922 -3.14 -32.77 50.76
C TYR A 922 -3.64 -31.73 51.76
N HIS A 923 -4.92 -31.76 52.16
CA HIS A 923 -5.41 -30.95 53.28
C HIS A 923 -4.74 -31.33 54.61
N ALA A 924 -4.50 -32.62 54.84
CA ALA A 924 -3.78 -33.07 56.02
C ALA A 924 -2.30 -32.65 55.98
N LEU A 925 -1.67 -32.70 54.80
CA LEU A 925 -0.31 -32.20 54.57
C LEU A 925 -0.21 -30.69 54.83
N GLU A 926 -1.14 -29.90 54.30
CA GLU A 926 -1.16 -28.44 54.50
C GLU A 926 -1.30 -28.10 55.98
N LYS A 927 -2.17 -28.81 56.71
CA LYS A 927 -2.29 -28.67 58.17
C LYS A 927 -1.01 -29.05 58.90
N ALA A 928 -0.35 -30.14 58.51
CA ALA A 928 0.92 -30.56 59.10
C ALA A 928 2.02 -29.51 58.87
N ILE A 929 2.18 -29.02 57.63
CA ILE A 929 3.12 -27.95 57.28
C ILE A 929 2.77 -26.64 58.00
N GLY A 930 1.48 -26.29 58.08
CA GLY A 930 0.99 -25.10 58.78
C GLY A 930 1.31 -25.14 60.27
N ALA A 931 1.18 -26.32 60.91
CA ALA A 931 1.56 -26.52 62.29
C ALA A 931 3.08 -26.41 62.49
N LEU A 932 3.89 -26.96 61.57
CA LEU A 932 5.36 -26.82 61.57
C LEU A 932 5.79 -25.35 61.38
N ARG A 933 5.14 -24.60 60.47
CA ARG A 933 5.37 -23.16 60.26
C ARG A 933 4.99 -22.35 61.49
N THR A 934 3.89 -22.71 62.15
CA THR A 934 3.45 -22.06 63.38
C THR A 934 4.44 -22.30 64.51
N PHE A 935 4.96 -23.53 64.64
CA PHE A 935 6.06 -23.84 65.54
C PHE A 935 7.31 -23.02 65.23
N ALA A 936 7.73 -22.96 63.95
CA ALA A 936 8.88 -22.16 63.51
C ALA A 936 8.74 -20.68 63.89
N LYS A 937 7.54 -20.12 63.69
CA LYS A 937 7.22 -18.74 64.02
C LYS A 937 7.32 -18.51 65.54
N LYS A 938 6.65 -19.35 66.34
CA LYS A 938 6.70 -19.29 67.82
C LYS A 938 8.15 -19.38 68.33
N LEU A 939 8.92 -20.32 67.80
CA LEU A 939 10.34 -20.51 68.11
C LEU A 939 11.17 -19.24 67.80
N SER A 940 10.91 -18.59 66.65
CA SER A 940 11.61 -17.35 66.28
C SER A 940 11.20 -16.11 67.09
N GLU A 941 10.01 -16.13 67.69
CA GLU A 941 9.46 -15.05 68.54
C GLU A 941 9.83 -15.25 70.03
N GLY A 942 10.65 -16.26 70.36
CA GLY A 942 11.03 -16.61 71.74
C GLY A 942 9.88 -17.24 72.54
N GLY A 943 8.77 -17.56 71.87
CA GLY A 943 7.58 -18.18 72.45
C GLY A 943 7.67 -19.70 72.42
N LEU A 944 7.60 -20.30 73.62
CA LEU A 944 7.76 -21.73 73.86
C LEU A 944 6.40 -22.36 74.09
N ASP A 945 6.14 -23.52 73.47
CA ASP A 945 4.89 -24.20 73.70
C ASP A 945 4.99 -25.71 73.41
N THR A 946 5.01 -26.53 74.46
CA THR A 946 4.83 -27.99 74.35
C THR A 946 3.52 -28.35 73.64
N GLU A 947 2.52 -27.47 73.71
CA GLU A 947 1.27 -27.61 72.95
C GLU A 947 1.51 -27.45 71.45
N ALA A 948 2.45 -26.60 71.00
CA ALA A 948 2.80 -26.46 69.58
C ALA A 948 3.53 -27.70 69.03
N VAL A 949 4.37 -28.35 69.84
CA VAL A 949 5.00 -29.64 69.48
C VAL A 949 3.94 -30.73 69.35
N ALA A 950 3.05 -30.86 70.34
CA ALA A 950 1.96 -31.83 70.31
C ALA A 950 0.99 -31.55 69.15
N HIS A 951 0.69 -30.27 68.86
CA HIS A 951 -0.15 -29.87 67.75
C HIS A 951 0.48 -30.21 66.39
N ALA A 952 1.78 -29.96 66.21
CA ALA A 952 2.49 -30.36 65.00
C ALA A 952 2.56 -31.89 64.85
N GLY A 953 2.77 -32.62 65.96
CA GLY A 953 2.72 -34.07 66.01
C GLY A 953 1.36 -34.64 65.59
N GLN A 954 0.27 -34.11 66.14
CA GLN A 954 -1.10 -34.53 65.83
C GLN A 954 -1.48 -34.27 64.36
N ASN A 955 -1.16 -33.09 63.83
CA ASN A 955 -1.44 -32.78 62.41
C ASN A 955 -0.56 -33.64 61.47
N SER A 956 0.68 -33.93 61.85
CA SER A 956 1.55 -34.83 61.08
C SER A 956 1.07 -36.29 61.13
N GLU A 957 0.55 -36.76 62.27
CA GLU A 957 -0.09 -38.07 62.39
C GLU A 957 -1.31 -38.21 61.49
N ALA A 958 -2.16 -37.17 61.47
CA ALA A 958 -3.31 -37.12 60.56
C ALA A 958 -2.87 -37.19 59.10
N TYR A 959 -1.81 -36.46 58.73
CA TYR A 959 -1.21 -36.54 57.40
C TYR A 959 -0.67 -37.94 57.08
N PHE A 960 0.16 -38.52 57.96
CA PHE A 960 0.71 -39.85 57.77
C PHE A 960 -0.37 -40.94 57.69
N SER A 961 -1.46 -40.80 58.44
CA SER A 961 -2.61 -41.70 58.35
C SER A 961 -3.27 -41.64 56.97
N LYS A 962 -3.45 -40.44 56.43
CA LYS A 962 -4.00 -40.26 55.07
C LYS A 962 -3.03 -40.74 54.00
N LEU A 963 -1.73 -40.54 54.19
CA LEU A 963 -0.69 -41.03 53.28
C LEU A 963 -0.68 -42.56 53.25
N ALA A 964 -0.81 -43.21 54.41
CA ALA A 964 -0.88 -44.66 54.49
C ALA A 964 -2.06 -45.26 53.72
N LEU A 965 -3.24 -44.63 53.85
CA LEU A 965 -4.44 -45.03 53.11
C LEU A 965 -4.24 -44.85 51.60
N ALA A 966 -3.66 -43.72 51.18
CA ALA A 966 -3.40 -43.46 49.77
C ALA A 966 -2.42 -44.50 49.16
N ILE A 967 -1.37 -44.89 49.90
CA ILE A 967 -0.42 -45.95 49.47
C ILE A 967 -1.12 -47.31 49.34
N ASP A 968 -2.06 -47.62 50.23
CA ASP A 968 -2.83 -48.87 50.21
C ASP A 968 -3.81 -48.91 49.02
N GLU A 969 -4.48 -47.79 48.74
CA GLU A 969 -5.37 -47.61 47.58
C GLU A 969 -4.62 -47.77 46.24
N ASP A 970 -3.35 -47.39 46.18
CA ASP A 970 -2.47 -47.57 45.01
C ASP A 970 -1.92 -49.00 44.86
N GLY A 971 -2.27 -49.93 45.76
CA GLY A 971 -1.77 -51.31 45.76
C GLY A 971 -0.34 -51.47 46.27
N GLY A 972 0.22 -50.45 46.93
CA GLY A 972 1.49 -50.53 47.65
C GLY A 972 1.34 -51.25 48.99
N PRO A 973 2.44 -51.63 49.66
CA PRO A 973 2.39 -52.20 51.00
C PRO A 973 1.99 -51.11 52.00
N GLY A 974 0.68 -50.94 52.22
CA GLY A 974 0.10 -49.93 53.11
C GLY A 974 0.80 -49.91 54.48
N PRO A 975 1.47 -48.81 54.88
CA PRO A 975 2.16 -48.76 56.15
C PRO A 975 1.15 -48.82 57.31
N GLY A 976 1.29 -49.84 58.16
CA GLY A 976 0.39 -50.03 59.29
C GLY A 976 0.46 -48.90 60.33
N LEU A 977 -0.50 -48.87 61.27
CA LEU A 977 -0.60 -47.86 62.33
C LEU A 977 0.70 -47.63 63.11
N ALA A 978 1.54 -48.67 63.27
CA ALA A 978 2.84 -48.56 63.92
C ALA A 978 3.82 -47.63 63.18
N ALA A 979 3.75 -47.53 61.86
CA ALA A 979 4.57 -46.62 61.05
C ALA A 979 4.13 -45.16 61.22
N VAL A 980 2.81 -44.91 61.18
CA VAL A 980 2.19 -43.60 61.44
C VAL A 980 2.63 -43.05 62.80
N LEU A 981 2.52 -43.85 63.86
CA LEU A 981 2.91 -43.45 65.21
C LEU A 981 4.42 -43.23 65.34
N LYS A 982 5.25 -43.99 64.61
CA LYS A 982 6.70 -43.75 64.54
C LYS A 982 7.01 -42.43 63.83
N GLY A 983 6.33 -42.11 62.72
CA GLY A 983 6.44 -40.84 62.03
C GLY A 983 6.12 -39.67 62.96
N ARG A 984 4.99 -39.74 63.67
CA ARG A 984 4.61 -38.75 64.71
C ARG A 984 5.69 -38.59 65.78
N ALA A 985 6.20 -39.69 66.32
CA ALA A 985 7.24 -39.64 67.35
C ALA A 985 8.53 -38.99 66.85
N VAL A 986 8.90 -39.17 65.57
CA VAL A 986 10.04 -38.49 64.93
C VAL A 986 9.80 -36.99 64.83
N ILE A 987 8.59 -36.55 64.43
CA ILE A 987 8.23 -35.13 64.43
C ILE A 987 8.34 -34.54 65.84
N GLU A 988 7.63 -35.11 66.82
CA GLU A 988 7.59 -34.59 68.19
C GLU A 988 8.99 -34.56 68.83
N SER A 989 9.79 -35.61 68.63
CA SER A 989 11.16 -35.68 69.14
C SER A 989 12.08 -34.68 68.43
N GLY A 990 11.98 -34.56 67.11
CA GLY A 990 12.80 -33.62 66.33
C GLY A 990 12.52 -32.17 66.72
N LEU A 991 11.24 -31.80 66.86
CA LEU A 991 10.83 -30.47 67.30
C LEU A 991 11.26 -30.20 68.75
N SER A 992 11.12 -31.18 69.64
CA SER A 992 11.58 -31.08 71.05
C SER A 992 13.10 -30.93 71.14
N ILE A 993 13.86 -31.58 70.26
CA ILE A 993 15.33 -31.43 70.17
C ILE A 993 15.69 -30.04 69.70
N ILE A 994 15.07 -29.52 68.63
CA ILE A 994 15.32 -28.16 68.15
C ILE A 994 15.00 -27.15 69.25
N ASP A 995 13.86 -27.32 69.90
CA ASP A 995 13.42 -26.49 71.00
C ASP A 995 14.40 -26.54 72.19
N ALA A 996 14.85 -27.72 72.61
CA ALA A 996 15.87 -27.87 73.65
C ALA A 996 17.20 -27.24 73.24
N ILE A 997 17.64 -27.42 72.00
CA ILE A 997 18.86 -26.83 71.46
C ILE A 997 18.75 -25.31 71.50
N VAL A 998 17.64 -24.71 71.05
CA VAL A 998 17.43 -23.25 71.13
C VAL A 998 17.35 -22.75 72.57
N ARG A 999 16.71 -23.49 73.50
CA ARG A 999 16.61 -23.13 74.94
C ARG A 999 17.95 -23.19 75.68
N TYR A 1000 18.76 -24.21 75.40
CA TYR A 1000 19.97 -24.52 76.18
C TYR A 1000 21.26 -24.12 75.45
N LEU A 1001 21.21 -23.64 74.20
CA LEU A 1001 22.38 -23.03 73.56
C LEU A 1001 22.96 -21.84 74.35
N PRO A 1002 22.15 -20.95 74.97
CA PRO A 1002 22.65 -19.83 75.77
C PRO A 1002 23.20 -20.23 77.14
N GLU A 1003 22.81 -21.39 77.68
CA GLU A 1003 23.26 -21.89 78.99
C GLU A 1003 24.09 -23.17 78.79
N SER A 1004 25.41 -22.98 78.72
CA SER A 1004 26.48 -23.93 78.43
C SER A 1004 26.43 -25.27 79.21
N GLY A 1005 25.55 -26.19 78.80
CA GLY A 1005 25.49 -27.59 79.28
C GLY A 1005 25.67 -28.65 78.18
N LEU A 1006 25.60 -28.27 76.90
CA LEU A 1006 25.67 -29.17 75.74
C LEU A 1006 27.10 -29.50 75.26
N GLU A 1007 28.13 -28.86 75.82
CA GLU A 1007 29.56 -29.08 75.47
C GLU A 1007 30.06 -30.50 75.77
N SER A 1008 29.35 -31.24 76.62
CA SER A 1008 29.65 -32.64 76.95
C SER A 1008 29.19 -33.64 75.87
N LEU A 1009 28.31 -33.22 74.95
CA LEU A 1009 27.63 -34.09 73.98
C LEU A 1009 27.98 -33.77 72.52
N LEU A 1010 28.36 -32.53 72.20
CA LEU A 1010 28.66 -32.08 70.84
C LEU A 1010 29.91 -31.19 70.83
N SER A 1011 30.72 -31.26 69.75
CA SER A 1011 31.92 -30.42 69.61
C SER A 1011 31.56 -28.93 69.56
N SER A 1012 32.46 -28.05 70.03
CA SER A 1012 32.22 -26.59 70.01
C SER A 1012 32.00 -26.06 68.59
N GLU A 1013 32.64 -26.65 67.58
CA GLU A 1013 32.44 -26.34 66.16
C GLU A 1013 31.02 -26.72 65.70
N THR A 1014 30.52 -27.88 66.13
CA THR A 1014 29.15 -28.33 65.86
C THR A 1014 28.11 -27.40 66.51
N LEU A 1015 28.33 -27.02 67.77
CA LEU A 1015 27.46 -26.09 68.49
C LEU A 1015 27.42 -24.70 67.83
N SER A 1016 28.56 -24.19 67.39
CA SER A 1016 28.65 -22.92 66.66
C SER A 1016 27.91 -22.96 65.31
N ARG A 1017 28.05 -24.06 64.54
CA ARG A 1017 27.32 -24.25 63.28
C ARG A 1017 25.80 -24.39 63.51
N LEU A 1018 25.39 -25.10 64.55
CA LEU A 1018 23.98 -25.22 64.95
C LEU A 1018 23.40 -23.87 65.38
N ALA A 1019 24.14 -23.09 66.17
CA ALA A 1019 23.77 -21.73 66.56
C ALA A 1019 23.55 -20.84 65.32
N ALA A 1020 24.48 -20.89 64.37
CA ALA A 1020 24.42 -20.10 63.14
C ALA A 1020 23.25 -20.53 62.23
N ALA A 1021 22.99 -21.84 62.12
CA ALA A 1021 21.88 -22.37 61.32
C ALA A 1021 20.52 -21.99 61.94
N LEU A 1022 20.35 -22.24 63.24
CA LEU A 1022 19.10 -21.94 63.96
C LEU A 1022 18.88 -20.44 64.23
N GLY A 1023 19.92 -19.62 64.11
CA GLY A 1023 19.82 -18.15 64.16
C GLY A 1023 19.20 -17.51 62.91
N SER A 1024 18.92 -18.28 61.86
CA SER A 1024 18.30 -17.78 60.62
C SER A 1024 16.96 -18.47 60.33
N LYS A 1025 15.98 -17.70 59.84
CA LYS A 1025 14.68 -18.27 59.40
C LYS A 1025 14.87 -19.41 58.38
N LYS A 1026 15.82 -19.24 57.44
CA LYS A 1026 16.12 -20.23 56.39
C LYS A 1026 16.65 -21.54 57.00
N GLY A 1027 17.53 -21.47 58.00
CA GLY A 1027 18.07 -22.66 58.66
C GLY A 1027 17.03 -23.40 59.50
N ILE A 1028 16.15 -22.68 60.22
CA ILE A 1028 15.01 -23.30 60.93
C ILE A 1028 14.11 -24.05 59.95
N PHE A 1029 13.71 -23.44 58.83
CA PHE A 1029 12.89 -24.12 57.82
C PHE A 1029 13.59 -25.35 57.21
N THR A 1030 14.90 -25.28 56.97
CA THR A 1030 15.68 -26.41 56.45
C THR A 1030 15.66 -27.59 57.43
N PHE A 1031 15.81 -27.33 58.73
CA PHE A 1031 15.73 -28.35 59.78
C PHE A 1031 14.33 -28.96 59.91
N LEU A 1032 13.28 -28.15 59.79
CA LEU A 1032 11.90 -28.65 59.82
C LEU A 1032 11.58 -29.54 58.63
N ASN A 1033 12.06 -29.18 57.43
CA ASN A 1033 11.95 -30.04 56.25
C ASN A 1033 12.69 -31.36 56.46
N TYR A 1034 13.91 -31.32 57.02
CA TYR A 1034 14.65 -32.54 57.35
C TYR A 1034 13.88 -33.44 58.33
N ILE A 1035 13.27 -32.88 59.38
CA ILE A 1035 12.46 -33.64 60.34
C ILE A 1035 11.24 -34.28 59.65
N LEU A 1036 10.57 -33.53 58.78
CA LEU A 1036 9.42 -34.04 58.02
C LEU A 1036 9.83 -35.19 57.09
N ILE A 1037 10.94 -35.06 56.36
CA ILE A 1037 11.49 -36.11 55.50
C ILE A 1037 11.91 -37.33 56.33
N ALA A 1038 12.58 -37.11 57.46
CA ALA A 1038 12.98 -38.20 58.36
C ALA A 1038 11.78 -38.96 58.92
N ALA A 1039 10.66 -38.27 59.18
CA ALA A 1039 9.40 -38.90 59.58
C ALA A 1039 8.73 -39.64 58.41
N LEU A 1040 8.73 -39.06 57.20
CA LEU A 1040 8.24 -39.71 55.97
C LEU A 1040 8.98 -41.02 55.68
N SER A 1041 10.29 -41.10 55.92
CA SER A 1041 11.06 -42.34 55.76
C SER A 1041 10.58 -43.50 56.64
N LYS A 1042 9.79 -43.21 57.69
CA LYS A 1042 9.17 -44.25 58.54
C LYS A 1042 7.87 -44.78 57.97
N MET A 1043 7.27 -44.04 57.04
CA MET A 1043 6.07 -44.43 56.31
C MET A 1043 6.38 -45.37 55.16
N ASN A 1044 7.61 -45.39 54.63
CA ASN A 1044 8.00 -46.29 53.54
C ASN A 1044 9.30 -47.06 53.87
N PRO A 1045 9.22 -48.25 54.49
CA PRO A 1045 10.41 -49.01 54.90
C PRO A 1045 11.30 -49.51 53.73
N GLY A 1046 10.77 -49.50 52.50
CA GLY A 1046 11.47 -49.95 51.29
C GLY A 1046 12.13 -48.84 50.47
N ALA A 1047 11.93 -47.56 50.84
CA ALA A 1047 12.52 -46.43 50.13
C ALA A 1047 14.01 -46.25 50.46
N ASN A 1048 14.79 -45.85 49.45
CA ASN A 1048 16.18 -45.46 49.64
C ASN A 1048 16.23 -44.15 50.44
N GLN A 1049 16.43 -44.27 51.75
CA GLN A 1049 16.44 -43.13 52.68
C GLN A 1049 17.40 -42.02 52.25
N SER A 1050 18.49 -42.35 51.55
CA SER A 1050 19.49 -41.34 51.09
C SER A 1050 19.06 -40.57 49.85
N GLU A 1051 18.06 -41.06 49.11
CA GLU A 1051 17.56 -40.49 47.86
C GLU A 1051 16.29 -39.65 48.11
N GLU A 1052 15.44 -40.04 49.07
CA GLU A 1052 14.35 -39.19 49.59
C GLU A 1052 14.85 -38.01 50.46
N LEU A 1053 16.05 -38.14 51.05
CA LEU A 1053 16.73 -37.08 51.83
C LEU A 1053 17.53 -36.09 50.97
N ARG A 1054 17.86 -36.45 49.73
CA ARG A 1054 18.56 -35.59 48.77
C ARG A 1054 17.56 -34.76 47.99
#